data_AF-A0A2N8PI66-F1
#
_entry.id   AF-A0A2N8PI66-F1
#
_cell.length_a   1.000
_cell.length_b   1.000
_cell.length_c   1.000
_cell.angle_alpha   90.00
_cell.angle_beta   90.00
_cell.angle_gamma   90.00
#
_symmetry.space_group_name_H-M   'P 1'
#
loop_
_entity.id
_entity.type
_entity.pdbx_description
1 polymer ?
#
loop_
_entity_poly.entity_id
_entity_poly.type
_entity_poly.pdbx_seq_one_letter_code
_entity_poly.pdbx_strand_id
1 'polypeptide(L)'
;MATMATPTPVGDRPVSAGTTMRFALLVVLILVTSGLMLLYMAYWWVSKADSYRCSLAAGVDPDHATDLQIIVSRSTQSLAYLDCQRRYAQPPPWWVPLSCLVLLSVAAVALFYWLPVWKARRGRAVPLTAVDHDGEIRRVLEEVAAVAGLDRMPRVLVDPTAASVGALVFGRNGRPIMSLHGGLLARRHRDPEGFRAVLLHEFAHIRNGDVTLTYATVALWRVFLTLVTPPFLVGLAMYLVYGVRLGSPVFVGPSRSFLQTAFLVVLVYLARSDVLRSREIHADRAAVRWGADLRGWHVGVPPSGDGVLRRGLASFVALWRTHPRWDLRRDALTDSGPVYGVPALPMFLTGAAATLISSQLALALTPYTQQTSGTLTAQTAALAAAGIVTGVAGITLWRAVIHTALTGRRPPSGVRAGLWLGAGMAAGTLVTGQGTIEQFFPSQNARLVQFLIGGPAFTWWTAQCAQLWVRRWRGRTIRPMLTAGLAAGGLALAQWLTWWQINAPIGTGWWYEPAGVRRWLEQAYPGPAGDHGAVLSGISVVFPVVLSLNGAPLAAAAAAALWLVPLAAWTTRSASAALPWTRTAALDIEGAVEPAAESLPRLRGVLLPGLLCGAGGWAVVVTVLAYLHSGVWGAPPQGASLQGLVFFAWTYVGLTAMAVTAAVVAAVRASRYRLLRTLIAAQTAAVMGLAGLFVLLSFDGCIDRLSLAQSSCAWRPSRILDWQDLRTVLDFTLTTVTVAALVVAAVVSAVRRVRTFRQRRPAAADPPGRDGTAFRRVCLGTLCAVVLAVSVIEAAHQQERTLQKPDLRTFQRQVLQISPGIKAVPVAPRTKALQMDAWSDLGGKALLERLRSQRDGIVARVRAIDRRAPLTALYRIRPNCEDIGRTALDAYAYFRVPDARAQMLWQRFILNAAAATVECRKAFDHLGAGRSKDAVATFRTSFREIGAAYSFSTAIDSRVEEVRRAGRI
;
A
#
# COMPACT_ATOMS: atom_id res chain seq x y z
N MET A 1 35.02 -2.30 -46.91
CA MET A 1 33.59 -2.66 -46.78
C MET A 1 33.33 -3.13 -45.36
N ALA A 2 32.86 -2.24 -44.48
CA ALA A 2 32.40 -2.62 -43.15
C ALA A 2 31.00 -3.23 -43.28
N THR A 3 30.82 -4.47 -42.83
CA THR A 3 29.53 -5.15 -42.78
C THR A 3 28.57 -4.35 -41.90
N MET A 4 27.62 -3.67 -42.51
CA MET A 4 26.50 -3.03 -41.80
C MET A 4 25.75 -4.11 -41.03
N ALA A 5 25.87 -4.08 -39.71
CA ALA A 5 25.09 -4.94 -38.83
C ALA A 5 23.60 -4.65 -39.07
N THR A 6 22.85 -5.66 -39.53
CA THR A 6 21.40 -5.58 -39.67
C THR A 6 20.76 -5.18 -38.33
N PRO A 7 19.91 -4.13 -38.30
CA PRO A 7 19.32 -3.66 -37.06
C PRO A 7 18.42 -4.72 -36.42
N THR A 8 18.58 -4.95 -35.12
CA THR A 8 17.77 -5.90 -34.35
C THR A 8 16.31 -5.44 -34.24
N PRO A 9 15.33 -6.35 -34.37
CA PRO A 9 13.93 -6.05 -34.10
C PRO A 9 13.72 -5.52 -32.68
N VAL A 10 12.79 -4.57 -32.50
CA VAL A 10 12.44 -3.95 -31.20
C VAL A 10 12.07 -4.99 -30.13
N GLY A 11 11.64 -6.19 -30.53
CA GLY A 11 11.33 -7.32 -29.65
C GLY A 11 12.55 -7.98 -28.97
N ASP A 12 13.75 -7.79 -29.50
CA ASP A 12 14.97 -8.48 -29.03
C ASP A 12 15.76 -7.72 -27.97
N ARG A 13 15.33 -6.50 -27.59
CA ARG A 13 15.95 -5.78 -26.47
C ARG A 13 15.80 -6.61 -25.18
N PRO A 14 16.91 -6.91 -24.47
CA PRO A 14 16.85 -7.75 -23.28
C PRO A 14 16.05 -7.11 -22.14
N VAL A 15 16.01 -5.76 -22.08
CA VAL A 15 15.20 -4.98 -21.14
C VAL A 15 14.65 -3.71 -21.83
N SER A 16 13.38 -3.37 -21.59
CA SER A 16 12.74 -2.20 -22.23
C SER A 16 13.37 -0.86 -21.80
N ALA A 17 13.18 0.19 -22.60
CA ALA A 17 13.69 1.54 -22.31
C ALA A 17 13.04 2.22 -21.09
N GLY A 18 12.09 1.58 -20.41
CA GLY A 18 11.46 2.07 -19.17
C GLY A 18 10.49 3.24 -19.34
N THR A 19 10.49 3.93 -20.49
CA THR A 19 9.57 5.02 -20.83
C THR A 19 8.11 4.58 -20.78
N THR A 20 7.80 3.38 -21.26
CA THR A 20 6.45 2.78 -21.19
C THR A 20 5.95 2.63 -19.76
N MET A 21 6.80 2.15 -18.84
CA MET A 21 6.41 1.98 -17.43
C MET A 21 6.21 3.32 -16.72
N ARG A 22 7.04 4.32 -17.02
CA ARG A 22 6.84 5.69 -16.51
C ARG A 22 5.54 6.31 -17.02
N PHE A 23 5.21 6.08 -18.29
CA PHE A 23 3.93 6.48 -18.84
C PHE A 23 2.76 5.74 -18.18
N ALA A 24 2.86 4.44 -17.98
CA ALA A 24 1.84 3.66 -17.27
C ALA A 24 1.62 4.17 -15.83
N LEU A 25 2.70 4.49 -15.10
CA LEU A 25 2.62 5.12 -13.79
C LEU A 25 1.86 6.45 -13.83
N LEU A 26 2.15 7.30 -14.83
CA LEU A 26 1.45 8.58 -15.02
C LEU A 26 -0.05 8.37 -15.29
N VAL A 27 -0.40 7.43 -16.18
CA VAL A 27 -1.80 7.09 -16.50
C VAL A 27 -2.54 6.63 -15.25
N VAL A 28 -1.99 5.64 -14.52
CA VAL A 28 -2.63 5.09 -13.33
C VAL A 28 -2.77 6.15 -12.25
N LEU A 29 -1.74 6.96 -12.03
CA LEU A 29 -1.80 8.06 -11.09
C LEU A 29 -2.94 9.03 -11.43
N ILE A 30 -3.05 9.47 -12.69
CA ILE A 30 -4.13 10.38 -13.13
C ILE A 30 -5.50 9.71 -12.94
N LEU A 31 -5.66 8.45 -13.36
CA LEU A 31 -6.95 7.76 -13.26
C LEU A 31 -7.39 7.57 -11.81
N VAL A 32 -6.52 7.08 -10.95
CA VAL A 32 -6.85 6.82 -9.53
C VAL A 32 -7.17 8.13 -8.80
N THR A 33 -6.39 9.17 -9.05
CA THR A 33 -6.60 10.47 -8.40
C THR A 33 -7.84 11.18 -8.92
N SER A 34 -8.08 11.14 -10.23
CA SER A 34 -9.32 11.65 -10.83
C SER A 34 -10.53 10.89 -10.30
N GLY A 35 -10.43 9.56 -10.19
CA GLY A 35 -11.49 8.71 -9.66
C GLY A 35 -11.88 9.10 -8.24
N LEU A 36 -10.90 9.34 -7.36
CA LEU A 36 -11.20 9.79 -6.00
C LEU A 36 -11.76 11.22 -5.95
N MET A 37 -11.19 12.15 -6.73
CA MET A 37 -11.71 13.53 -6.80
C MET A 37 -13.18 13.54 -7.26
N LEU A 38 -13.49 12.78 -8.30
CA LEU A 38 -14.85 12.61 -8.82
C LEU A 38 -15.77 11.91 -7.81
N LEU A 39 -15.26 10.91 -7.07
CA LEU A 39 -16.01 10.24 -6.03
C LEU A 39 -16.41 11.22 -4.91
N TYR A 40 -15.48 12.06 -4.43
CA TYR A 40 -15.77 13.10 -3.45
C TYR A 40 -16.84 14.08 -3.96
N MET A 41 -16.74 14.49 -5.22
CA MET A 41 -17.77 15.34 -5.84
C MET A 41 -19.12 14.64 -5.93
N ALA A 42 -19.14 13.37 -6.30
CA ALA A 42 -20.37 12.57 -6.37
C ALA A 42 -21.00 12.35 -4.98
N TYR A 43 -20.20 12.19 -3.93
CA TYR A 43 -20.69 12.16 -2.57
C TYR A 43 -21.46 13.42 -2.19
N TRP A 44 -20.94 14.58 -2.56
CA TRP A 44 -21.54 15.85 -2.21
C TRP A 44 -22.77 16.18 -3.08
N TRP A 45 -22.68 15.96 -4.40
CA TRP A 45 -23.74 16.33 -5.35
C TRP A 45 -24.85 15.27 -5.50
N VAL A 46 -24.52 13.98 -5.40
CA VAL A 46 -25.45 12.89 -5.71
C VAL A 46 -26.00 12.26 -4.44
N SER A 47 -25.13 11.84 -3.50
CA SER A 47 -25.59 11.03 -2.36
C SER A 47 -26.04 11.84 -1.14
N LYS A 48 -25.74 13.14 -1.07
CA LYS A 48 -26.01 14.00 0.12
C LYS A 48 -25.56 13.33 1.43
N ALA A 49 -24.48 12.55 1.36
CA ALA A 49 -24.02 11.73 2.48
C ALA A 49 -23.60 12.58 3.68
N ASP A 50 -24.09 12.25 4.86
CA ASP A 50 -23.82 13.00 6.09
C ASP A 50 -23.01 12.20 7.12
N SER A 51 -21.80 11.82 6.72
CA SER A 51 -20.83 11.16 7.61
C SER A 51 -20.41 12.07 8.79
N TYR A 52 -20.53 13.39 8.63
CA TYR A 52 -20.16 14.36 9.65
C TYR A 52 -21.10 14.27 10.85
N ARG A 53 -22.43 14.25 10.63
CA ARG A 53 -23.40 14.07 11.73
C ARG A 53 -23.26 12.71 12.43
N CYS A 54 -22.95 11.63 11.71
CA CYS A 54 -22.65 10.35 12.37
C CYS A 54 -21.42 10.44 13.30
N SER A 55 -20.42 11.25 12.94
CA SER A 55 -19.26 11.50 13.82
C SER A 55 -19.65 12.34 15.04
N LEU A 56 -20.46 13.38 14.86
CA LEU A 56 -20.99 14.19 15.97
C LEU A 56 -21.84 13.35 16.94
N ALA A 57 -22.74 12.49 16.43
CA ALA A 57 -23.54 11.59 17.24
C ALA A 57 -22.69 10.56 18.01
N ALA A 58 -21.53 10.17 17.45
CA ALA A 58 -20.54 9.35 18.15
C ALA A 58 -19.75 10.12 19.23
N GLY A 59 -20.00 11.42 19.42
CA GLY A 59 -19.35 12.26 20.42
C GLY A 59 -18.03 12.90 19.96
N VAL A 60 -17.77 12.96 18.65
CA VAL A 60 -16.58 13.65 18.11
C VAL A 60 -16.72 15.16 18.30
N ASP A 61 -15.70 15.79 18.91
CA ASP A 61 -15.59 17.25 19.06
C ASP A 61 -14.77 17.84 17.90
N PRO A 62 -15.37 18.43 16.87
CA PRO A 62 -14.64 19.00 15.73
C PRO A 62 -13.67 20.14 16.09
N ASP A 63 -13.83 20.79 17.25
CA ASP A 63 -13.10 22.02 17.58
C ASP A 63 -11.78 21.69 18.31
N HIS A 64 -11.76 20.58 19.06
CA HIS A 64 -10.60 20.17 19.86
C HIS A 64 -10.20 18.70 19.68
N ALA A 65 -10.80 17.96 18.75
CA ALA A 65 -10.45 16.55 18.59
C ALA A 65 -9.05 16.37 17.99
N THR A 66 -8.18 15.76 18.78
CA THR A 66 -7.03 15.03 18.25
C THR A 66 -7.50 13.84 17.41
N ASP A 67 -6.72 13.43 16.41
CA ASP A 67 -7.04 12.26 15.58
C ASP A 67 -7.31 11.00 16.41
N LEU A 68 -6.59 10.85 17.53
CA LEU A 68 -6.79 9.77 18.50
C LEU A 68 -8.20 9.82 19.14
N GLN A 69 -8.68 11.00 19.53
CA GLN A 69 -10.04 11.18 20.08
C GLN A 69 -11.11 10.81 19.06
N ILE A 70 -10.92 11.16 17.79
CA ILE A 70 -11.86 10.81 16.71
C ILE A 70 -11.93 9.29 16.55
N ILE A 71 -10.78 8.62 16.49
CA ILE A 71 -10.70 7.16 16.32
C ILE A 71 -11.33 6.44 17.51
N VAL A 72 -11.01 6.85 18.75
CA VAL A 72 -11.59 6.24 19.96
C VAL A 72 -13.10 6.48 20.03
N SER A 73 -13.58 7.68 19.75
CA SER A 73 -15.03 8.00 19.81
C SER A 73 -15.83 7.14 18.82
N ARG A 74 -15.32 6.98 17.59
CA ARG A 74 -15.94 6.11 16.57
C ARG A 74 -15.82 4.63 16.93
N SER A 75 -14.64 4.17 17.37
CA SER A 75 -14.36 2.75 17.59
C SER A 75 -15.08 2.19 18.83
N THR A 76 -15.18 2.98 19.90
CA THR A 76 -15.93 2.61 21.11
C THR A 76 -17.44 2.55 20.92
N GLN A 77 -17.95 3.10 19.81
CA GLN A 77 -19.36 3.07 19.41
C GLN A 77 -19.51 2.53 17.97
N SER A 78 -18.62 1.63 17.57
CA SER A 78 -18.49 1.21 16.17
C SER A 78 -19.79 0.64 15.58
N LEU A 79 -20.55 -0.13 16.37
CA LEU A 79 -21.85 -0.66 15.93
C LEU A 79 -22.82 0.45 15.51
N ALA A 80 -23.10 1.40 16.41
CA ALA A 80 -24.00 2.53 16.15
C ALA A 80 -23.46 3.42 15.03
N TYR A 81 -22.14 3.65 15.02
CA TYR A 81 -21.48 4.47 14.01
C TYR A 81 -21.65 3.88 12.60
N LEU A 82 -21.44 2.58 12.44
CA LEU A 82 -21.54 1.92 11.15
C LEU A 82 -22.97 1.79 10.65
N ASP A 83 -23.92 1.55 11.56
CA ASP A 83 -25.34 1.57 11.23
C ASP A 83 -25.78 2.99 10.78
N CYS A 84 -25.32 4.04 11.47
CA CYS A 84 -25.53 5.41 11.04
C CYS A 84 -24.95 5.69 9.64
N GLN A 85 -23.70 5.28 9.40
CA GLN A 85 -23.04 5.45 8.09
C GLN A 85 -23.80 4.74 6.97
N ARG A 86 -24.29 3.53 7.22
CA ARG A 86 -25.09 2.77 6.24
C ARG A 86 -26.42 3.41 5.91
N ARG A 87 -27.02 4.17 6.84
CA ARG A 87 -28.32 4.83 6.63
C ARG A 87 -28.18 6.21 6.02
N TYR A 88 -27.24 7.00 6.53
CA TYR A 88 -27.17 8.45 6.26
C TYR A 88 -25.95 8.87 5.42
N ALA A 89 -25.00 7.96 5.18
CA ALA A 89 -23.76 8.28 4.46
C ALA A 89 -23.42 7.25 3.38
N GLN A 90 -24.45 6.78 2.66
CA GLN A 90 -24.23 5.81 1.58
C GLN A 90 -23.36 6.39 0.46
N PRO A 91 -22.41 5.59 -0.06
CA PRO A 91 -21.69 5.99 -1.27
C PRO A 91 -22.66 6.17 -2.44
N PRO A 92 -22.32 7.05 -3.42
CA PRO A 92 -23.02 7.06 -4.68
C PRO A 92 -22.91 5.67 -5.35
N PRO A 93 -23.86 5.23 -6.18
CA PRO A 93 -23.77 3.92 -6.84
C PRO A 93 -22.42 3.72 -7.55
N TRP A 94 -21.85 2.51 -7.47
CA TRP A 94 -20.49 2.21 -7.97
C TRP A 94 -20.27 2.54 -9.45
N TRP A 95 -21.34 2.52 -10.25
CA TRP A 95 -21.29 2.85 -11.67
C TRP A 95 -21.08 4.35 -11.93
N VAL A 96 -21.39 5.24 -10.98
CA VAL A 96 -21.21 6.70 -11.12
C VAL A 96 -19.73 7.07 -11.28
N PRO A 97 -18.82 6.79 -10.31
CA PRO A 97 -17.41 7.11 -10.48
C PRO A 97 -16.78 6.36 -11.66
N LEU A 98 -17.23 5.12 -11.94
CA LEU A 98 -16.78 4.37 -13.11
C LEU A 98 -17.15 5.06 -14.42
N SER A 99 -18.40 5.52 -14.55
CA SER A 99 -18.89 6.23 -15.75
C SER A 99 -18.12 7.53 -15.98
N CYS A 100 -17.82 8.27 -14.91
CA CYS A 100 -16.98 9.46 -15.00
C CYS A 100 -15.56 9.13 -15.48
N LEU A 101 -14.94 8.05 -14.97
CA LEU A 101 -13.62 7.59 -15.43
C LEU A 101 -13.62 7.14 -16.89
N VAL A 102 -14.66 6.43 -17.32
CA VAL A 102 -14.85 6.05 -18.73
C VAL A 102 -15.00 7.29 -19.60
N LEU A 103 -15.81 8.27 -19.19
CA LEU A 103 -16.00 9.53 -19.92
C LEU A 103 -14.68 10.32 -20.03
N LEU A 104 -13.90 10.43 -18.95
CA LEU A 104 -12.58 11.08 -18.98
C LEU A 104 -11.61 10.35 -19.92
N SER A 105 -11.63 9.02 -19.91
CA SER A 105 -10.82 8.20 -20.81
C SER A 105 -11.21 8.42 -22.27
N VAL A 106 -12.52 8.44 -22.57
CA VAL A 106 -13.05 8.76 -23.90
C VAL A 106 -12.65 10.18 -24.31
N ALA A 107 -12.77 11.17 -23.43
CA ALA A 107 -12.36 12.55 -23.70
C ALA A 107 -10.86 12.64 -24.00
N ALA A 108 -10.02 11.94 -23.25
CA ALA A 108 -8.57 11.89 -23.48
C ALA A 108 -8.23 11.22 -24.82
N VAL A 109 -8.91 10.12 -25.17
CA VAL A 109 -8.76 9.43 -26.45
C VAL A 109 -9.23 10.30 -27.61
N ALA A 110 -10.37 10.98 -27.48
CA ALA A 110 -10.88 11.91 -28.48
C ALA A 110 -9.90 13.08 -28.69
N LEU A 111 -9.41 13.68 -27.61
CA LEU A 111 -8.40 14.75 -27.67
C LEU A 111 -7.09 14.26 -28.29
N PHE A 112 -6.64 13.05 -27.96
CA PHE A 112 -5.46 12.41 -28.57
C PHE A 112 -5.60 12.29 -30.10
N TYR A 113 -6.78 11.91 -30.59
CA TYR A 113 -7.04 11.82 -32.03
C TYR A 113 -7.24 13.17 -32.71
N TRP A 114 -7.78 14.15 -32.00
CA TRP A 114 -8.05 15.48 -32.53
C TRP A 114 -6.81 16.38 -32.60
N LEU A 115 -5.89 16.28 -31.63
CA LEU A 115 -4.69 17.13 -31.53
C LEU A 115 -3.84 17.16 -32.82
N PRO A 116 -3.48 16.01 -33.46
CA PRO A 116 -2.72 16.01 -34.71
C PRO A 116 -3.43 16.73 -35.86
N VAL A 117 -4.74 16.53 -35.99
CA VAL A 117 -5.55 17.13 -37.06
C VAL A 117 -5.63 18.64 -36.89
N TRP A 118 -5.91 19.09 -35.66
CA TRP A 118 -5.94 20.50 -35.33
C TRP A 118 -4.60 21.18 -35.57
N LYS A 119 -3.48 20.54 -35.20
CA LYS A 119 -2.13 21.09 -35.40
C LYS A 119 -1.77 21.20 -36.88
N ALA A 120 -2.09 20.18 -37.68
CA ALA A 120 -1.88 20.22 -39.14
C ALA A 120 -2.68 21.35 -39.81
N ARG A 121 -3.95 21.55 -39.42
CA ARG A 121 -4.79 22.62 -39.98
C ARG A 121 -4.32 24.02 -39.56
N ARG A 122 -3.93 24.20 -38.30
CA ARG A 122 -3.51 25.51 -37.77
C ARG A 122 -2.16 25.97 -38.31
N GLY A 123 -1.24 25.05 -38.56
CA GLY A 123 0.12 25.37 -39.04
C GLY A 123 0.21 25.79 -40.51
N ARG A 124 -0.92 25.91 -41.24
CA ARG A 124 -0.96 26.14 -42.71
C ARG A 124 0.02 25.23 -43.46
N ALA A 125 0.23 24.01 -42.94
CA ALA A 125 1.27 23.14 -43.43
C ALA A 125 0.88 22.59 -44.81
N VAL A 126 1.76 22.78 -45.79
CA VAL A 126 1.55 22.32 -47.16
C VAL A 126 2.16 20.94 -47.36
N PRO A 127 1.62 20.11 -48.27
CA PRO A 127 2.27 18.84 -48.64
C PRO A 127 3.69 19.08 -49.16
N LEU A 128 4.62 18.16 -48.89
CA LEU A 128 6.01 18.25 -49.39
C LEU A 128 6.07 18.46 -50.92
N THR A 129 5.16 17.85 -51.67
CA THR A 129 5.06 17.96 -53.14
C THR A 129 4.81 19.38 -53.64
N ALA A 130 4.29 20.28 -52.80
CA ALA A 130 4.07 21.68 -53.16
C ALA A 130 5.34 22.54 -53.03
N VAL A 131 6.40 22.02 -52.42
CA VAL A 131 7.66 22.74 -52.16
C VAL A 131 8.87 22.02 -52.80
N ASP A 132 8.82 20.69 -52.89
CA ASP A 132 9.87 19.82 -53.44
C ASP A 132 9.54 19.43 -54.89
N HIS A 133 9.59 20.39 -55.81
CA HIS A 133 9.25 20.16 -57.23
C HIS A 133 10.19 19.14 -57.91
N ASP A 134 11.47 19.16 -57.53
CA ASP A 134 12.52 18.31 -58.13
C ASP A 134 12.67 16.95 -57.42
N GLY A 135 11.96 16.74 -56.30
CA GLY A 135 12.01 15.51 -55.51
C GLY A 135 13.31 15.31 -54.71
N GLU A 136 14.18 16.32 -54.64
CA GLU A 136 15.48 16.28 -53.97
C GLU A 136 15.29 15.99 -52.47
N ILE A 137 14.37 16.69 -51.81
CA ILE A 137 14.15 16.59 -50.37
C ILE A 137 13.56 15.21 -50.05
N ARG A 138 12.64 14.72 -50.87
CA ARG A 138 12.07 13.38 -50.74
C ARG A 138 13.13 12.28 -50.83
N ARG A 139 14.11 12.38 -51.74
CA ARG A 139 15.19 11.38 -51.84
C ARG A 139 16.06 11.34 -50.59
N VAL A 140 16.44 12.50 -50.05
CA VAL A 140 17.19 12.57 -48.77
C VAL A 140 16.40 11.96 -47.63
N LEU A 141 15.09 12.27 -47.56
CA LEU A 141 14.20 11.71 -46.55
C LEU A 141 14.08 10.18 -46.65
N GLU A 142 13.95 9.63 -47.86
CA GLU A 142 13.94 8.17 -48.11
C GLU A 142 15.25 7.51 -47.71
N GLU A 143 16.39 8.13 -48.05
CA GLU A 143 17.72 7.65 -47.65
C GLU A 143 17.85 7.60 -46.12
N VAL A 144 17.51 8.70 -45.43
CA VAL A 144 17.59 8.79 -43.98
C VAL A 144 16.60 7.83 -43.31
N ALA A 145 15.44 7.60 -43.91
CA ALA A 145 14.44 6.64 -43.40
C ALA A 145 14.92 5.19 -43.53
N ALA A 146 15.62 4.86 -44.63
CA ALA A 146 16.26 3.57 -44.82
C ALA A 146 17.36 3.34 -43.79
N VAL A 147 18.21 4.35 -43.52
CA VAL A 147 19.24 4.30 -42.47
C VAL A 147 18.64 4.11 -41.08
N ALA A 148 17.54 4.81 -40.77
CA ALA A 148 16.81 4.67 -39.51
C ALA A 148 16.03 3.34 -39.39
N GLY A 149 15.94 2.56 -40.48
CA GLY A 149 15.20 1.30 -40.53
C GLY A 149 13.70 1.47 -40.28
N LEU A 150 13.09 2.49 -40.89
CA LEU A 150 11.64 2.71 -40.81
C LEU A 150 10.90 1.83 -41.81
N ASP A 151 9.97 1.00 -41.34
CA ASP A 151 9.14 0.12 -42.19
C ASP A 151 8.21 0.90 -43.13
N ARG A 152 7.85 2.14 -42.76
CA ARG A 152 6.97 3.03 -43.53
C ARG A 152 7.41 4.47 -43.40
N MET A 153 7.39 5.18 -44.53
CA MET A 153 7.70 6.60 -44.58
C MET A 153 6.61 7.44 -43.88
N PRO A 154 6.96 8.42 -43.01
CA PRO A 154 5.98 9.36 -42.48
C PRO A 154 5.38 10.23 -43.58
N ARG A 155 4.16 10.70 -43.36
CA ARG A 155 3.59 11.76 -44.20
C ARG A 155 4.34 13.06 -43.91
N VAL A 156 4.99 13.62 -44.93
CA VAL A 156 5.78 14.85 -44.77
C VAL A 156 4.98 16.07 -45.20
N LEU A 157 4.93 17.05 -44.30
CA LEU A 157 4.36 18.38 -44.51
C LEU A 157 5.48 19.42 -44.33
N VAL A 158 5.29 20.60 -44.89
CA VAL A 158 6.18 21.75 -44.72
C VAL A 158 5.40 22.88 -44.09
N ASP A 159 5.92 23.44 -43.00
CA ASP A 159 5.46 24.70 -42.43
C ASP A 159 6.40 25.82 -42.92
N PRO A 160 6.06 26.54 -44.01
CA PRO A 160 6.91 27.58 -44.56
C PRO A 160 7.00 28.80 -43.63
N THR A 161 6.06 28.96 -42.69
CA THR A 161 6.01 30.12 -41.78
C THR A 161 6.90 29.96 -40.55
N ALA A 162 7.31 28.73 -40.23
CA ALA A 162 8.20 28.44 -39.13
C ALA A 162 9.67 28.77 -39.48
N ALA A 163 10.19 29.87 -38.94
CA ALA A 163 11.58 30.31 -39.14
C ALA A 163 12.63 29.49 -38.36
N SER A 164 12.21 28.55 -37.50
CA SER A 164 13.15 27.75 -36.69
C SER A 164 13.81 26.63 -37.52
N VAL A 165 15.05 26.28 -37.17
CA VAL A 165 15.86 25.24 -37.83
C VAL A 165 15.51 23.84 -37.30
N GLY A 166 14.22 23.57 -37.12
CA GLY A 166 13.73 22.34 -36.51
C GLY A 166 12.80 21.56 -37.42
N ALA A 167 12.42 20.38 -36.96
CA ALA A 167 11.31 19.64 -37.49
C ALA A 167 10.43 19.19 -36.32
N LEU A 168 9.21 18.77 -36.63
CA LEU A 168 8.24 18.34 -35.64
C LEU A 168 7.53 17.09 -36.11
N VAL A 169 7.59 16.02 -35.33
CA VAL A 169 6.78 14.82 -35.56
C VAL A 169 5.52 14.80 -34.70
N PHE A 170 4.39 14.45 -35.31
CA PHE A 170 3.10 14.31 -34.65
C PHE A 170 2.20 13.24 -35.26
N GLY A 171 1.09 12.91 -34.59
CA GLY A 171 0.17 11.85 -35.03
C GLY A 171 0.28 10.58 -34.19
N ARG A 172 0.34 9.43 -34.86
CA ARG A 172 0.40 8.10 -34.22
C ARG A 172 1.57 7.32 -34.79
N ASN A 173 2.13 6.39 -34.03
CA ASN A 173 3.27 5.58 -34.48
C ASN A 173 2.99 4.84 -35.82
N GLY A 174 1.76 4.37 -36.04
CA GLY A 174 1.38 3.71 -37.31
C GLY A 174 1.04 4.65 -38.48
N ARG A 175 0.86 5.96 -38.21
CA ARG A 175 0.59 7.00 -39.21
C ARG A 175 1.28 8.31 -38.77
N PRO A 176 2.63 8.34 -38.74
CA PRO A 176 3.37 9.52 -38.30
C PRO A 176 3.30 10.61 -39.36
N ILE A 177 3.18 11.86 -38.91
CA ILE A 177 3.23 13.06 -39.73
C ILE A 177 4.45 13.85 -39.29
N MET A 178 5.36 14.14 -40.21
CA MET A 178 6.53 14.98 -39.97
C MET A 178 6.30 16.34 -40.63
N SER A 179 6.47 17.41 -39.88
CA SER A 179 6.42 18.78 -40.40
C SER A 179 7.82 19.37 -40.38
N LEU A 180 8.35 19.70 -41.56
CA LEU A 180 9.63 20.39 -41.71
C LEU A 180 9.39 21.90 -41.59
N HIS A 181 10.18 22.59 -40.77
CA HIS A 181 10.09 24.05 -40.69
C HIS A 181 10.86 24.70 -41.84
N GLY A 182 10.35 25.82 -42.37
CA GLY A 182 10.98 26.58 -43.45
C GLY A 182 12.43 26.97 -43.14
N GLY A 183 12.73 27.32 -41.89
CA GLY A 183 14.10 27.65 -41.45
C GLY A 183 15.10 26.48 -41.56
N LEU A 184 14.64 25.24 -41.38
CA LEU A 184 15.46 24.03 -41.57
C LEU A 184 15.73 23.79 -43.08
N LEU A 185 14.70 23.94 -43.91
CA LEU A 185 14.80 23.76 -45.37
C LEU A 185 15.70 24.81 -46.03
N ALA A 186 15.70 26.04 -45.53
CA ALA A 186 16.57 27.12 -46.01
C ALA A 186 18.05 26.85 -45.70
N ARG A 187 18.34 26.03 -44.67
CA ARG A 187 19.71 25.74 -44.23
C ARG A 187 20.29 24.46 -44.85
N ARG A 188 19.48 23.66 -45.54
CA ARG A 188 19.87 22.34 -46.08
C ARG A 188 21.14 22.35 -46.94
N HIS A 189 21.32 23.39 -47.77
CA HIS A 189 22.47 23.51 -48.68
C HIS A 189 23.73 24.04 -47.99
N ARG A 190 23.56 24.86 -46.95
CA ARG A 190 24.69 25.44 -46.19
C ARG A 190 25.21 24.50 -45.10
N ASP A 191 24.34 23.62 -44.61
CA ASP A 191 24.63 22.69 -43.51
C ASP A 191 23.87 21.36 -43.74
N PRO A 192 24.26 20.57 -44.75
CA PRO A 192 23.59 19.32 -45.09
C PRO A 192 23.70 18.28 -43.96
N GLU A 193 24.82 18.27 -43.23
CA GLU A 193 25.01 17.39 -42.07
C GLU A 193 24.09 17.76 -40.92
N GLY A 194 23.93 19.06 -40.62
CA GLY A 194 22.96 19.54 -39.63
C GLY A 194 21.52 19.22 -40.03
N PHE A 195 21.19 19.34 -41.32
CA PHE A 195 19.89 18.92 -41.84
C PHE A 195 19.64 17.42 -41.62
N ARG A 196 20.60 16.57 -42.00
CA ARG A 196 20.54 15.10 -41.83
C ARG A 196 20.44 14.71 -40.35
N ALA A 197 21.18 15.37 -39.47
CA ALA A 197 21.16 15.12 -38.03
C ALA A 197 19.77 15.38 -37.41
N VAL A 198 19.09 16.47 -37.80
CA VAL A 198 17.72 16.75 -37.35
C VAL A 198 16.74 15.69 -37.86
N LEU A 199 16.85 15.29 -39.13
CA LEU A 199 16.00 14.23 -39.67
C LEU A 199 16.18 12.89 -38.95
N LEU A 200 17.42 12.49 -38.67
CA LEU A 200 17.74 11.28 -37.92
C LEU A 200 17.17 11.31 -36.49
N HIS A 201 17.24 12.45 -35.81
CA HIS A 201 16.63 12.64 -34.48
C HIS A 201 15.10 12.48 -34.51
N GLU A 202 14.43 13.12 -35.47
CA GLU A 202 12.98 13.02 -35.60
C GLU A 202 12.52 11.60 -36.00
N PHE A 203 13.26 10.94 -36.89
CA PHE A 203 13.00 9.52 -37.23
C PHE A 203 13.27 8.59 -36.06
N ALA A 204 14.17 8.95 -35.15
CA ALA A 204 14.38 8.17 -33.94
C ALA A 204 13.15 8.18 -33.04
N HIS A 205 12.43 9.31 -32.95
CA HIS A 205 11.14 9.34 -32.25
C HIS A 205 10.08 8.45 -32.92
N ILE A 206 10.04 8.39 -34.25
CA ILE A 206 9.12 7.50 -34.98
C ILE A 206 9.47 6.04 -34.67
N ARG A 207 10.73 5.66 -34.86
CA ARG A 207 11.22 4.29 -34.66
C ARG A 207 11.06 3.80 -33.23
N ASN A 208 11.31 4.66 -32.25
CA ASN A 208 11.16 4.35 -30.82
C ASN A 208 9.69 4.31 -30.38
N GLY A 209 8.75 4.72 -31.23
CA GLY A 209 7.32 4.75 -30.92
C GLY A 209 6.93 5.85 -29.94
N ASP A 210 7.70 6.93 -29.91
CA ASP A 210 7.58 8.03 -28.95
C ASP A 210 6.42 8.98 -29.27
N VAL A 211 5.99 9.03 -30.54
CA VAL A 211 4.96 9.96 -31.03
C VAL A 211 3.65 9.74 -30.29
N THR A 212 3.13 8.50 -30.29
CA THR A 212 1.87 8.15 -29.60
C THR A 212 1.95 8.50 -28.11
N LEU A 213 3.04 8.13 -27.44
CA LEU A 213 3.24 8.41 -26.00
C LEU A 213 3.23 9.90 -25.70
N THR A 214 3.80 10.74 -26.57
CA THR A 214 3.77 12.22 -26.43
C THR A 214 2.34 12.74 -26.38
N TYR A 215 1.58 12.43 -27.41
CA TYR A 215 0.25 13.01 -27.59
C TYR A 215 -0.73 12.42 -26.59
N ALA A 216 -0.58 11.15 -26.22
CA ALA A 216 -1.37 10.55 -25.15
C ALA A 216 -1.08 11.24 -23.79
N THR A 217 0.19 11.48 -23.47
CA THR A 217 0.59 12.21 -22.25
C THR A 217 0.02 13.63 -22.23
N VAL A 218 0.11 14.35 -23.34
CA VAL A 218 -0.42 15.72 -23.46
C VAL A 218 -1.94 15.74 -23.36
N ALA A 219 -2.64 14.80 -24.00
CA ALA A 219 -4.09 14.70 -23.94
C ALA A 219 -4.58 14.40 -22.52
N LEU A 220 -4.01 13.38 -21.87
CA LEU A 220 -4.33 13.03 -20.47
C LEU A 220 -4.11 14.20 -19.51
N TRP A 221 -2.97 14.88 -19.64
CA TRP A 221 -2.67 16.06 -18.83
C TRP A 221 -3.70 17.17 -19.00
N ARG A 222 -4.07 17.47 -20.25
CA ARG A 222 -5.06 18.52 -20.55
C ARG A 222 -6.43 18.15 -20.00
N VAL A 223 -6.89 16.92 -20.24
CA VAL A 223 -8.18 16.43 -19.72
C VAL A 223 -8.23 16.50 -18.20
N PHE A 224 -7.18 16.04 -17.52
CA PHE A 224 -7.08 16.15 -16.07
C PHE A 224 -7.19 17.62 -15.60
N LEU A 225 -6.38 18.51 -16.19
CA LEU A 225 -6.32 19.91 -15.80
C LEU A 225 -7.62 20.69 -16.10
N THR A 226 -8.36 20.33 -17.16
CA THR A 226 -9.57 21.07 -17.57
C THR A 226 -10.87 20.46 -17.08
N LEU A 227 -10.97 19.13 -17.02
CA LEU A 227 -12.22 18.43 -16.71
C LEU A 227 -12.28 17.87 -15.28
N VAL A 228 -11.15 17.73 -14.59
CA VAL A 228 -11.11 17.16 -13.23
C VAL A 228 -10.79 18.23 -12.20
N THR A 229 -9.66 18.92 -12.36
CA THR A 229 -9.16 19.87 -11.36
C THR A 229 -10.16 21.02 -11.08
N PRO A 230 -10.70 21.74 -12.07
CA PRO A 230 -11.54 22.91 -11.79
C PRO A 230 -12.86 22.53 -11.11
N PRO A 231 -13.65 21.54 -11.58
CA PRO A 231 -14.85 21.12 -10.88
C PRO A 231 -14.58 20.65 -9.45
N PHE A 232 -13.47 19.94 -9.21
CA PHE A 232 -13.07 19.53 -7.86
C PHE A 232 -12.75 20.72 -6.96
N LEU A 233 -11.97 21.70 -7.45
CA LEU A 233 -11.63 22.91 -6.69
C LEU A 233 -12.87 23.77 -6.39
N VAL A 234 -13.81 23.85 -7.32
CA VAL A 234 -15.10 24.52 -7.12
C VAL A 234 -15.92 23.80 -6.04
N GLY A 235 -16.01 22.46 -6.10
CA GLY A 235 -16.63 21.64 -5.05
C GLY A 235 -16.00 21.86 -3.68
N LEU A 236 -14.67 21.92 -3.61
CA LEU A 236 -13.92 22.15 -2.39
C LEU A 236 -14.14 23.56 -1.82
N ALA A 237 -14.17 24.58 -2.69
CA ALA A 237 -14.47 25.95 -2.29
C ALA A 237 -15.90 26.08 -1.75
N MET A 238 -16.88 25.44 -2.39
CA MET A 238 -18.26 25.40 -1.91
C MET A 238 -18.38 24.68 -0.56
N TYR A 239 -17.69 23.55 -0.40
CA TYR A 239 -17.63 22.83 0.87
C TYR A 239 -17.06 23.71 1.99
N LEU A 240 -15.98 24.44 1.71
CA LEU A 240 -15.39 25.37 2.66
C LEU A 240 -16.36 26.49 3.05
N VAL A 241 -17.01 27.13 2.07
CA VAL A 241 -18.00 28.20 2.31
C VAL A 241 -19.18 27.67 3.15
N TYR A 242 -19.65 26.46 2.85
CA TYR A 242 -20.72 25.81 3.62
C TYR A 242 -20.30 25.50 5.07
N GLY A 243 -19.09 24.96 5.26
CA GLY A 243 -18.52 24.68 6.58
C GLY A 243 -18.38 25.94 7.45
N VAL A 244 -17.89 27.04 6.87
CA VAL A 244 -17.79 28.35 7.56
C VAL A 244 -19.17 28.88 7.94
N ARG A 245 -20.19 28.73 7.09
CA ARG A 245 -21.57 29.15 7.41
C ARG A 245 -22.19 28.35 8.56
N LEU A 246 -21.86 27.06 8.68
CA LEU A 246 -22.25 26.24 9.83
C LEU A 246 -21.38 26.51 11.08
N GLY A 247 -20.38 27.39 10.94
CA GLY A 247 -19.37 27.71 11.95
C GLY A 247 -18.53 26.52 12.39
N SER A 248 -18.25 25.61 11.46
CA SER A 248 -17.24 24.58 11.64
C SER A 248 -15.85 25.20 11.52
N PRO A 249 -14.99 25.14 12.56
CA PRO A 249 -13.61 25.62 12.49
C PRO A 249 -12.67 24.65 11.76
N VAL A 250 -13.20 23.60 11.12
CA VAL A 250 -12.40 22.51 10.53
C VAL A 250 -11.84 22.93 9.16
N PHE A 251 -10.84 23.80 9.18
CA PHE A 251 -10.12 24.24 7.98
C PHE A 251 -9.12 23.19 7.46
N VAL A 252 -8.75 22.19 8.26
CA VAL A 252 -7.64 21.27 7.95
C VAL A 252 -7.98 20.29 6.82
N GLY A 253 -9.15 19.64 6.85
CA GLY A 253 -9.59 18.75 5.77
C GLY A 253 -9.59 19.44 4.39
N PRO A 254 -10.25 20.61 4.23
CA PRO A 254 -10.24 21.35 2.97
C PRO A 254 -8.86 21.84 2.54
N SER A 255 -8.09 22.43 3.46
CA SER A 255 -6.74 22.93 3.14
C SER A 255 -5.77 21.81 2.76
N ARG A 256 -5.87 20.63 3.39
CA ARG A 256 -5.14 19.42 2.96
C ARG A 256 -5.57 19.00 1.56
N SER A 257 -6.86 19.02 1.25
CA SER A 257 -7.37 18.67 -0.09
C SER A 257 -6.86 19.63 -1.17
N PHE A 258 -6.73 20.93 -0.87
CA PHE A 258 -6.09 21.92 -1.75
C PHE A 258 -4.60 21.61 -1.92
N LEU A 259 -3.87 21.36 -0.82
CA LEU A 259 -2.45 21.01 -0.86
C LEU A 259 -2.21 19.72 -1.65
N GLN A 260 -3.05 18.71 -1.45
CA GLN A 260 -3.02 17.44 -2.19
C GLN A 260 -3.26 17.64 -3.67
N THR A 261 -4.21 18.49 -4.05
CA THR A 261 -4.48 18.82 -5.45
C THR A 261 -3.28 19.54 -6.07
N ALA A 262 -2.73 20.55 -5.38
CA ALA A 262 -1.55 21.28 -5.85
C ALA A 262 -0.33 20.35 -5.98
N PHE A 263 -0.08 19.52 -4.98
CA PHE A 263 1.00 18.54 -5.00
C PHE A 263 0.85 17.54 -6.15
N LEU A 264 -0.37 17.05 -6.38
CA LEU A 264 -0.66 16.14 -7.49
C LEU A 264 -0.42 16.81 -8.85
N VAL A 265 -0.90 18.04 -9.04
CA VAL A 265 -0.67 18.82 -10.27
C VAL A 265 0.84 18.96 -10.54
N VAL A 266 1.62 19.31 -9.51
CA VAL A 266 3.09 19.39 -9.60
C VAL A 266 3.70 18.02 -9.93
N LEU A 267 3.26 16.95 -9.25
CA LEU A 267 3.80 15.61 -9.42
C LEU A 267 3.53 15.06 -10.83
N VAL A 268 2.31 15.23 -11.33
CA VAL A 268 1.91 14.86 -12.71
C VAL A 268 2.70 15.68 -13.72
N TYR A 269 2.89 16.98 -13.48
CA TYR A 269 3.70 17.84 -14.35
C TYR A 269 5.17 17.40 -14.42
N LEU A 270 5.78 17.09 -13.27
CA LEU A 270 7.17 16.62 -13.19
C LEU A 270 7.33 15.24 -13.82
N ALA A 271 6.39 14.31 -13.59
CA ALA A 271 6.39 12.99 -14.23
C ALA A 271 6.26 13.10 -15.75
N ARG A 272 5.37 13.98 -16.25
CA ARG A 272 5.27 14.32 -17.68
C ARG A 272 6.61 14.85 -18.21
N SER A 273 7.23 15.80 -17.50
CA SER A 273 8.48 16.42 -17.93
C SER A 273 9.65 15.41 -17.95
N ASP A 274 9.68 14.46 -17.03
CA ASP A 274 10.64 13.36 -17.01
C ASP A 274 10.45 12.39 -18.20
N VAL A 275 9.20 12.00 -18.49
CA VAL A 275 8.88 11.15 -19.64
C VAL A 275 9.33 11.83 -20.94
N LEU A 276 9.01 13.11 -21.13
CA LEU A 276 9.41 13.87 -22.31
C LEU A 276 10.93 13.97 -22.42
N ARG A 277 11.63 14.34 -21.35
CA ARG A 277 13.09 14.50 -21.34
C ARG A 277 13.85 13.21 -21.63
N SER A 278 13.42 12.10 -21.04
CA SER A 278 14.11 10.81 -21.23
C SER A 278 14.09 10.34 -22.69
N ARG A 279 13.05 10.72 -23.44
CA ARG A 279 12.88 10.35 -24.85
C ARG A 279 13.81 11.11 -25.78
N GLU A 280 14.04 12.39 -25.51
CA GLU A 280 15.00 13.23 -26.25
C GLU A 280 16.41 12.60 -26.22
N ILE A 281 16.85 12.14 -25.03
CA ILE A 281 18.15 11.47 -24.86
C ILE A 281 18.22 10.16 -25.65
N HIS A 282 17.12 9.40 -25.70
CA HIS A 282 17.06 8.17 -26.48
C HIS A 282 17.05 8.43 -27.99
N ALA A 283 16.38 9.50 -28.44
CA ALA A 283 16.41 9.93 -29.83
C ALA A 283 17.79 10.43 -30.26
N ASP A 284 18.47 11.22 -29.43
CA ASP A 284 19.84 11.68 -29.67
C ASP A 284 20.82 10.52 -29.89
N ARG A 285 20.79 9.52 -29.01
CA ARG A 285 21.68 8.35 -29.12
C ARG A 285 21.38 7.52 -30.35
N ALA A 286 20.10 7.35 -30.70
CA ALA A 286 19.72 6.65 -31.91
C ALA A 286 20.19 7.41 -33.16
N ALA A 287 20.01 8.73 -33.20
CA ALA A 287 20.46 9.55 -34.31
C ALA A 287 21.97 9.45 -34.55
N VAL A 288 22.78 9.55 -33.48
CA VAL A 288 24.25 9.41 -33.59
C VAL A 288 24.66 8.00 -34.01
N ARG A 289 23.99 6.95 -33.51
CA ARG A 289 24.21 5.56 -33.97
C ARG A 289 23.91 5.34 -35.44
N TRP A 290 23.00 6.13 -35.99
CA TRP A 290 22.64 6.14 -37.41
C TRP A 290 23.49 7.09 -38.25
N GLY A 291 24.56 7.66 -37.66
CA GLY A 291 25.53 8.48 -38.39
C GLY A 291 25.28 9.99 -38.34
N ALA A 292 24.44 10.51 -37.44
CA ALA A 292 24.29 11.95 -37.27
C ALA A 292 25.59 12.61 -36.76
N ASP A 293 25.96 13.75 -37.33
CA ASP A 293 27.16 14.51 -36.94
C ASP A 293 27.03 15.10 -35.53
N LEU A 294 27.97 14.74 -34.64
CA LEU A 294 28.04 15.22 -33.26
C LEU A 294 28.12 16.74 -33.15
N ARG A 295 28.65 17.45 -34.16
CA ARG A 295 28.73 18.93 -34.18
C ARG A 295 27.36 19.60 -33.99
N GLY A 296 26.27 18.94 -34.39
CA GLY A 296 24.89 19.43 -34.18
C GLY A 296 24.50 19.61 -32.71
N TRP A 297 25.19 18.95 -31.77
CA TRP A 297 24.95 19.05 -30.32
C TRP A 297 25.98 19.95 -29.58
N HIS A 298 26.93 20.55 -30.31
CA HIS A 298 27.90 21.52 -29.80
C HIS A 298 27.36 22.95 -29.86
N VAL A 299 26.25 23.22 -29.18
CA VAL A 299 25.76 24.60 -28.97
C VAL A 299 26.63 25.28 -27.92
N GLY A 300 27.08 26.51 -28.19
CA GLY A 300 27.82 27.34 -27.23
C GLY A 300 26.96 27.62 -26.00
N VAL A 301 27.28 26.98 -24.87
CA VAL A 301 26.65 27.27 -23.58
C VAL A 301 27.51 28.34 -22.91
N PRO A 302 26.98 29.53 -22.59
CA PRO A 302 27.74 30.53 -21.88
C PRO A 302 28.21 29.94 -20.53
N PRO A 303 29.47 30.19 -20.11
CA PRO A 303 30.02 29.61 -18.89
C PRO A 303 29.11 29.94 -17.71
N SER A 304 28.65 28.89 -17.03
CA SER A 304 27.79 29.02 -15.86
C SER A 304 28.65 29.51 -14.69
N GLY A 305 28.45 30.75 -14.23
CA GLY A 305 29.20 31.30 -13.11
C GLY A 305 29.21 30.39 -11.87
N ASP A 306 30.34 30.31 -11.19
CA ASP A 306 30.76 29.23 -10.27
C ASP A 306 29.95 29.02 -8.97
N GLY A 307 28.84 29.72 -8.75
CA GLY A 307 28.05 29.62 -7.52
C GLY A 307 27.30 28.29 -7.36
N VAL A 308 27.53 27.59 -6.23
CA VAL A 308 26.80 26.36 -5.84
C VAL A 308 25.28 26.60 -5.76
N LEU A 309 24.88 27.75 -5.20
CA LEU A 309 23.47 28.18 -5.14
C LEU A 309 22.84 28.38 -6.52
N ARG A 310 23.57 29.03 -7.44
CA ARG A 310 23.10 29.29 -8.82
C ARG A 310 23.01 28.00 -9.64
N ARG A 311 23.95 27.06 -9.45
CA ARG A 311 23.87 25.69 -9.99
C ARG A 311 22.68 24.92 -9.43
N GLY A 312 22.40 25.04 -8.14
CA GLY A 312 21.23 24.46 -7.49
C GLY A 312 19.90 24.98 -8.07
N LEU A 313 19.74 26.31 -8.11
CA LEU A 313 18.59 26.99 -8.72
C LEU A 313 18.41 26.64 -10.20
N ALA A 314 19.48 26.67 -10.97
CA ALA A 314 19.42 26.30 -12.38
C ALA A 314 18.97 24.84 -12.55
N SER A 315 19.42 23.92 -11.67
CA SER A 315 19.04 22.51 -11.70
C SER A 315 17.56 22.32 -11.32
N PHE A 316 17.06 23.12 -10.37
CA PHE A 316 15.65 23.16 -10.03
C PHE A 316 14.79 23.69 -11.18
N VAL A 317 15.16 24.81 -11.80
CA VAL A 317 14.48 25.35 -13.00
C VAL A 317 14.50 24.33 -14.14
N ALA A 318 15.57 23.54 -14.27
CA ALA A 318 15.65 22.48 -15.26
C ALA A 318 14.65 21.34 -15.03
N LEU A 319 14.11 21.15 -13.82
CA LEU A 319 13.03 20.19 -13.58
C LEU A 319 11.73 20.59 -14.28
N TRP A 320 11.54 21.90 -14.48
CA TRP A 320 10.34 22.46 -15.11
C TRP A 320 10.38 22.48 -16.65
N ARG A 321 11.54 22.20 -17.26
CA ARG A 321 11.68 22.16 -18.72
C ARG A 321 11.38 20.78 -19.28
N THR A 322 10.72 20.74 -20.44
CA THR A 322 10.38 19.49 -21.16
C THR A 322 11.56 18.93 -21.95
N HIS A 323 12.53 19.77 -22.32
CA HIS A 323 13.76 19.34 -22.99
C HIS A 323 14.94 19.29 -22.01
N PRO A 324 15.84 18.28 -22.14
CA PRO A 324 17.09 18.25 -21.40
C PRO A 324 17.97 19.43 -21.80
N ARG A 325 18.89 19.79 -20.91
CA ARG A 325 19.91 20.78 -21.22
C ARG A 325 20.93 20.22 -22.23
N TRP A 326 21.55 21.12 -22.99
CA TRP A 326 22.53 20.76 -24.02
C TRP A 326 23.80 20.09 -23.47
N ASP A 327 24.25 20.43 -22.26
CA ASP A 327 25.34 19.74 -21.55
C ASP A 327 25.00 18.27 -21.31
N LEU A 328 23.84 17.98 -20.73
CA LEU A 328 23.39 16.61 -20.48
C LEU A 328 23.20 15.81 -21.78
N ARG A 329 22.67 16.44 -22.85
CA ARG A 329 22.53 15.79 -24.16
C ARG A 329 23.90 15.40 -24.71
N ARG A 330 24.88 16.31 -24.65
CA ARG A 330 26.26 16.07 -25.10
C ARG A 330 26.95 14.99 -24.28
N ASP A 331 26.87 15.07 -22.96
CA ASP A 331 27.47 14.09 -22.05
C ASP A 331 26.85 12.70 -22.22
N ALA A 332 25.55 12.62 -22.51
CA ALA A 332 24.87 11.36 -22.77
C ALA A 332 25.26 10.69 -24.11
N LEU A 333 25.89 11.43 -25.02
CA LEU A 333 26.45 10.91 -26.27
C LEU A 333 27.87 10.37 -26.07
N THR A 334 28.66 10.95 -25.16
CA THR A 334 30.05 10.55 -24.90
C THR A 334 30.18 9.52 -23.78
N ASP A 335 29.34 9.59 -22.73
CA ASP A 335 29.24 8.59 -21.66
C ASP A 335 27.82 8.01 -21.62
N SER A 336 27.71 6.68 -21.69
CA SER A 336 26.42 6.00 -21.50
C SER A 336 25.98 5.96 -20.03
N GLY A 337 26.89 6.20 -19.09
CA GLY A 337 26.66 6.17 -17.64
C GLY A 337 25.45 6.98 -17.15
N PRO A 338 25.31 8.27 -17.50
CA PRO A 338 24.18 9.11 -17.09
C PRO A 338 22.80 8.57 -17.52
N VAL A 339 22.71 7.91 -18.68
CA VAL A 339 21.46 7.36 -19.24
C VAL A 339 20.97 6.14 -18.47
N TYR A 340 21.92 5.30 -18.02
CA TYR A 340 21.63 4.11 -17.20
C TYR A 340 21.71 4.39 -15.70
N GLY A 341 22.00 5.63 -15.31
CA GLY A 341 21.97 6.07 -13.92
C GLY A 341 20.58 5.93 -13.31
N VAL A 342 20.53 5.88 -11.98
CA VAL A 342 19.27 5.83 -11.22
C VAL A 342 19.00 7.24 -10.68
N PRO A 343 18.28 8.11 -11.42
CA PRO A 343 18.11 9.51 -11.05
C PRO A 343 17.23 9.66 -9.79
N ALA A 344 17.56 10.67 -8.99
CA ALA A 344 16.89 10.96 -7.72
C ALA A 344 15.41 11.34 -7.90
N LEU A 345 15.11 12.28 -8.80
CA LEU A 345 13.75 12.79 -8.98
C LEU A 345 12.77 11.69 -9.42
N PRO A 346 13.05 10.85 -10.44
CA PRO A 346 12.14 9.76 -10.80
C PRO A 346 11.90 8.75 -9.68
N MET A 347 12.91 8.49 -8.84
CA MET A 347 12.72 7.63 -7.65
C MET A 347 11.79 8.30 -6.63
N PHE A 348 11.97 9.59 -6.36
CA PHE A 348 11.06 10.37 -5.52
C PHE A 348 9.63 10.39 -6.08
N LEU A 349 9.44 10.69 -7.36
CA LEU A 349 8.12 10.71 -7.99
C LEU A 349 7.46 9.33 -7.97
N THR A 350 8.23 8.26 -8.21
CA THR A 350 7.74 6.88 -8.12
C THR A 350 7.28 6.54 -6.70
N GLY A 351 8.05 6.97 -5.69
CA GLY A 351 7.70 6.75 -4.29
C GLY A 351 6.44 7.49 -3.86
N ALA A 352 6.32 8.76 -4.23
CA ALA A 352 5.13 9.56 -3.93
C ALA A 352 3.89 9.02 -4.67
N ALA A 353 4.05 8.60 -5.93
CA ALA A 353 2.97 7.96 -6.67
C ALA A 353 2.58 6.60 -6.08
N ALA A 354 3.52 5.84 -5.48
CA ALA A 354 3.23 4.58 -4.80
C ALA A 354 2.19 4.76 -3.69
N THR A 355 2.47 5.68 -2.76
CA THR A 355 1.60 5.90 -1.60
C THR A 355 0.30 6.57 -2.01
N LEU A 356 0.33 7.53 -2.96
CA LEU A 356 -0.88 8.11 -3.56
C LEU A 356 -1.77 7.05 -4.21
N ILE A 357 -1.25 6.21 -5.10
CA ILE A 357 -2.06 5.18 -5.78
C ILE A 357 -2.64 4.23 -4.75
N SER A 358 -1.81 3.74 -3.82
CA SER A 358 -2.23 2.78 -2.80
C SER A 358 -3.34 3.36 -1.90
N SER A 359 -3.16 4.57 -1.35
CA SER A 359 -4.11 5.17 -0.41
C SER A 359 -5.40 5.59 -1.09
N GLN A 360 -5.32 6.25 -2.25
CA GLN A 360 -6.48 6.76 -2.97
C GLN A 360 -7.34 5.61 -3.52
N LEU A 361 -6.73 4.53 -4.00
CA LEU A 361 -7.45 3.34 -4.46
C LEU A 361 -8.13 2.62 -3.29
N ALA A 362 -7.44 2.46 -2.15
CA ALA A 362 -8.05 1.90 -0.95
C ALA A 362 -9.24 2.75 -0.46
N LEU A 363 -9.07 4.08 -0.40
CA LEU A 363 -10.14 5.02 -0.02
C LEU A 363 -11.32 5.00 -0.98
N ALA A 364 -11.07 4.90 -2.29
CA ALA A 364 -12.13 4.87 -3.29
C ALA A 364 -12.95 3.57 -3.24
N LEU A 365 -12.34 2.44 -2.87
CA LEU A 365 -12.99 1.13 -2.83
C LEU A 365 -13.67 0.84 -1.49
N THR A 366 -13.13 1.36 -0.38
CA THR A 366 -13.62 1.09 0.99
C THR A 366 -15.13 1.28 1.18
N PRO A 367 -15.78 2.30 0.60
CA PRO A 367 -17.24 2.45 0.74
C PRO A 367 -18.06 1.36 0.05
N TYR A 368 -17.51 0.77 -1.01
CA TYR A 368 -18.19 -0.23 -1.86
C TYR A 368 -17.93 -1.66 -1.41
N THR A 369 -16.83 -1.87 -0.72
CA THR A 369 -16.47 -3.17 -0.18
C THR A 369 -17.10 -3.28 1.22
N GLN A 370 -17.76 -4.41 1.52
CA GLN A 370 -18.27 -4.61 2.88
C GLN A 370 -17.09 -4.50 3.84
N GLN A 371 -17.27 -3.85 4.99
CA GLN A 371 -16.21 -3.52 5.95
C GLN A 371 -15.29 -4.69 6.35
N THR A 372 -15.79 -5.91 6.23
CA THR A 372 -15.07 -7.18 6.44
C THR A 372 -13.96 -7.45 5.43
N SER A 373 -14.03 -6.83 4.25
CA SER A 373 -13.04 -6.94 3.17
C SER A 373 -12.05 -5.78 3.13
N GLY A 374 -11.99 -4.94 4.18
CA GLY A 374 -11.08 -3.79 4.25
C GLY A 374 -9.61 -4.17 4.05
N THR A 375 -9.14 -5.25 4.68
CA THR A 375 -7.78 -5.78 4.50
C THR A 375 -7.52 -6.27 3.08
N LEU A 376 -8.48 -6.94 2.43
CA LEU A 376 -8.35 -7.40 1.04
C LEU A 376 -8.35 -6.23 0.06
N THR A 377 -9.15 -5.20 0.35
CA THR A 377 -9.21 -3.96 -0.42
C THR A 377 -7.86 -3.23 -0.34
N ALA A 378 -7.34 -3.07 0.87
CA ALA A 378 -6.00 -2.52 1.13
C ALA A 378 -4.91 -3.34 0.41
N GLN A 379 -4.95 -4.67 0.53
CA GLN A 379 -4.00 -5.58 -0.13
C GLN A 379 -4.04 -5.46 -1.65
N THR A 380 -5.23 -5.38 -2.24
CA THR A 380 -5.41 -5.23 -3.70
C THR A 380 -4.87 -3.89 -4.18
N ALA A 381 -5.17 -2.81 -3.46
CA ALA A 381 -4.65 -1.48 -3.75
C ALA A 381 -3.12 -1.43 -3.65
N ALA A 382 -2.58 -2.05 -2.60
CA ALA A 382 -1.15 -2.17 -2.36
C ALA A 382 -0.44 -3.00 -3.44
N LEU A 383 -1.04 -4.11 -3.89
CA LEU A 383 -0.50 -4.93 -4.99
C LEU A 383 -0.45 -4.15 -6.31
N ALA A 384 -1.50 -3.39 -6.63
CA ALA A 384 -1.53 -2.55 -7.82
C ALA A 384 -0.44 -1.47 -7.77
N ALA A 385 -0.34 -0.75 -6.64
CA ALA A 385 0.68 0.28 -6.44
C ALA A 385 2.10 -0.32 -6.50
N ALA A 386 2.35 -1.41 -5.76
CA ALA A 386 3.64 -2.07 -5.72
C ALA A 386 4.05 -2.63 -7.08
N GLY A 387 3.14 -3.25 -7.84
CA GLY A 387 3.43 -3.77 -9.17
C GLY A 387 3.96 -2.70 -10.13
N ILE A 388 3.34 -1.52 -10.12
CA ILE A 388 3.77 -0.39 -10.97
C ILE A 388 5.12 0.17 -10.48
N VAL A 389 5.27 0.36 -9.17
CA VAL A 389 6.49 0.91 -8.55
C VAL A 389 7.67 0.00 -8.77
N THR A 390 7.50 -1.30 -8.53
CA THR A 390 8.54 -2.30 -8.80
C THR A 390 8.81 -2.41 -10.29
N GLY A 391 7.80 -2.26 -11.15
CA GLY A 391 7.97 -2.11 -12.59
C GLY A 391 8.91 -0.95 -12.95
N VAL A 392 8.66 0.26 -12.44
CA VAL A 392 9.47 1.46 -12.77
C VAL A 392 10.84 1.42 -12.09
N ALA A 393 10.87 1.34 -10.76
CA ALA A 393 12.09 1.43 -9.97
C ALA A 393 12.96 0.17 -10.14
N GLY A 394 12.33 -1.01 -10.16
CA GLY A 394 13.01 -2.28 -10.36
C GLY A 394 13.63 -2.39 -11.75
N ILE A 395 12.90 -2.11 -12.84
CA ILE A 395 13.49 -2.13 -14.19
C ILE A 395 14.64 -1.12 -14.30
N THR A 396 14.50 0.08 -13.72
CA THR A 396 15.58 1.07 -13.72
C THR A 396 16.83 0.54 -13.00
N LEU A 397 16.68 -0.09 -11.84
CA LEU A 397 17.79 -0.70 -11.11
C LEU A 397 18.43 -1.87 -11.87
N TRP A 398 17.61 -2.76 -12.45
CA TRP A 398 18.10 -3.89 -13.24
C TRP A 398 18.86 -3.41 -14.47
N ARG A 399 18.39 -2.39 -15.18
CA ARG A 399 19.12 -1.77 -16.30
C ARG A 399 20.45 -1.19 -15.87
N ALA A 400 20.48 -0.46 -14.75
CA ALA A 400 21.72 0.10 -14.20
C ALA A 400 22.72 -1.01 -13.82
N VAL A 401 22.24 -2.13 -13.25
CA VAL A 401 23.07 -3.29 -12.92
C VAL A 401 23.56 -4.02 -14.16
N ILE A 402 22.73 -4.22 -15.18
CA ILE A 402 23.12 -4.83 -16.46
C ILE A 402 24.19 -3.98 -17.14
N HIS A 403 23.98 -2.65 -17.23
CA HIS A 403 24.93 -1.73 -17.82
C HIS A 403 26.28 -1.76 -17.10
N THR A 404 26.28 -1.69 -15.76
CA THR A 404 27.54 -1.73 -14.99
C THR A 404 28.22 -3.09 -15.05
N ALA A 405 27.47 -4.19 -15.13
CA ALA A 405 28.02 -5.53 -15.31
C ALA A 405 28.70 -5.69 -16.69
N LEU A 406 28.09 -5.17 -17.75
CA LEU A 406 28.61 -5.23 -19.11
C LEU A 406 29.77 -4.25 -19.36
N THR A 407 29.82 -3.12 -18.67
CA THR A 407 30.89 -2.11 -18.83
C THR A 407 32.04 -2.26 -17.84
N GLY A 408 32.02 -3.30 -16.99
CA GLY A 408 33.04 -3.52 -15.95
C GLY A 408 33.04 -2.47 -14.83
N ARG A 409 32.03 -1.58 -14.78
CA ARG A 409 31.89 -0.52 -13.77
C ARG A 409 31.36 -1.09 -12.45
N ARG A 410 31.54 -0.34 -11.35
CA ARG A 410 31.02 -0.74 -10.04
C ARG A 410 29.48 -0.72 -10.06
N PRO A 411 28.80 -1.81 -9.64
CA PRO A 411 27.36 -1.85 -9.66
C PRO A 411 26.76 -0.94 -8.60
N PRO A 412 25.57 -0.33 -8.86
CA PRO A 412 24.91 0.52 -7.89
C PRO A 412 24.48 -0.30 -6.66
N SER A 413 24.64 0.28 -5.46
CA SER A 413 24.15 -0.36 -4.22
C SER A 413 22.63 -0.26 -4.06
N GLY A 414 21.95 0.60 -4.81
CA GLY A 414 20.51 0.87 -4.66
C GLY A 414 20.14 1.80 -3.50
N VAL A 415 20.96 1.92 -2.46
CA VAL A 415 20.63 2.68 -1.22
C VAL A 415 20.24 4.13 -1.49
N ARG A 416 21.02 4.88 -2.28
CA ARG A 416 20.72 6.29 -2.60
C ARG A 416 19.38 6.41 -3.36
N ALA A 417 19.13 5.53 -4.32
CA ALA A 417 17.87 5.51 -5.05
C ALA A 417 16.70 5.21 -4.11
N GLY A 418 16.91 4.30 -3.16
CA GLY A 418 15.93 3.95 -2.14
C GLY A 418 15.64 5.07 -1.15
N LEU A 419 16.63 5.91 -0.80
CA LEU A 419 16.40 7.09 0.05
C LEU A 419 15.44 8.08 -0.64
N TRP A 420 15.64 8.33 -1.94
CA TRP A 420 14.73 9.17 -2.72
C TRP A 420 13.35 8.54 -2.89
N LEU A 421 13.29 7.23 -3.15
CA LEU A 421 12.04 6.48 -3.19
C LEU A 421 11.27 6.59 -1.86
N GLY A 422 11.94 6.34 -0.74
CA GLY A 422 11.37 6.44 0.60
C GLY A 422 10.94 7.87 0.95
N ALA A 423 11.74 8.89 0.60
CA ALA A 423 11.37 10.29 0.79
C ALA A 423 10.12 10.66 -0.02
N GLY A 424 10.00 10.15 -1.25
CA GLY A 424 8.79 10.28 -2.05
C GLY A 424 7.58 9.64 -1.39
N MET A 425 7.72 8.39 -0.92
CA MET A 425 6.64 7.69 -0.22
C MET A 425 6.19 8.46 1.04
N ALA A 426 7.13 8.93 1.86
CA ALA A 426 6.84 9.74 3.04
C ALA A 426 6.10 11.04 2.69
N ALA A 427 6.54 11.74 1.64
CA ALA A 427 5.87 12.95 1.16
C ALA A 427 4.44 12.67 0.68
N GLY A 428 4.24 11.59 -0.10
CA GLY A 428 2.90 11.18 -0.55
C GLY A 428 1.99 10.78 0.61
N THR A 429 2.51 10.13 1.64
CA THR A 429 1.78 9.79 2.88
C THR A 429 1.32 11.04 3.63
N LEU A 430 2.21 12.02 3.81
CA LEU A 430 1.87 13.29 4.46
C LEU A 430 0.79 14.05 3.69
N VAL A 431 0.95 14.14 2.36
CA VAL A 431 0.02 14.88 1.50
C VAL A 431 -1.36 14.22 1.45
N THR A 432 -1.42 12.89 1.43
CA THR A 432 -2.69 12.15 1.48
C THR A 432 -3.36 12.18 2.86
N GLY A 433 -2.66 12.67 3.89
CA GLY A 433 -3.12 12.58 5.27
C GLY A 433 -3.24 11.14 5.75
N GLN A 434 -2.50 10.21 5.16
CA GLN A 434 -2.58 8.82 5.57
C GLN A 434 -1.96 8.67 6.97
N GLY A 435 -2.79 8.28 7.94
CA GLY A 435 -2.41 8.25 9.35
C GLY A 435 -2.67 9.57 10.07
N THR A 436 -3.46 10.46 9.46
CA THR A 436 -4.08 11.61 10.13
C THR A 436 -5.54 11.76 9.71
N ILE A 437 -6.33 12.48 10.50
CA ILE A 437 -7.73 12.82 10.18
C ILE A 437 -7.79 14.34 10.04
N GLU A 438 -7.73 15.06 11.16
CA GLU A 438 -7.81 16.52 11.24
C GLU A 438 -6.44 17.19 11.46
N GLN A 439 -5.35 16.43 11.60
CA GLN A 439 -4.01 16.99 11.80
C GLN A 439 -3.15 16.99 10.52
N PHE A 440 -2.46 18.09 10.22
CA PHE A 440 -1.57 18.13 9.05
C PHE A 440 -0.40 17.15 9.12
N PHE A 441 0.12 16.91 10.32
CA PHE A 441 1.21 15.98 10.56
C PHE A 441 0.78 14.91 11.55
N PRO A 442 1.26 13.66 11.38
CA PRO A 442 1.06 12.62 12.39
C PRO A 442 1.67 13.08 13.72
N SER A 443 0.97 12.85 14.84
CA SER A 443 1.49 13.16 16.17
C SER A 443 2.77 12.38 16.47
N GLN A 444 2.95 11.19 15.87
CA GLN A 444 4.20 10.44 15.86
C GLN A 444 4.95 10.55 14.52
N ASN A 445 5.34 11.77 14.13
CA ASN A 445 6.07 12.03 12.88
C ASN A 445 7.37 11.20 12.71
N ALA A 446 8.01 10.78 13.81
CA ALA A 446 9.17 9.89 13.81
C ALA A 446 8.90 8.56 13.09
N ARG A 447 7.64 8.10 13.01
CA ARG A 447 7.25 6.89 12.28
C ARG A 447 7.50 7.01 10.77
N LEU A 448 7.57 8.22 10.22
CA LEU A 448 7.90 8.44 8.81
C LEU A 448 9.31 7.94 8.44
N VAL A 449 10.21 7.78 9.42
CA VAL A 449 11.54 7.19 9.20
C VAL A 449 11.44 5.77 8.64
N GLN A 450 10.33 5.05 8.87
CA GLN A 450 10.11 3.72 8.30
C GLN A 450 10.11 3.73 6.77
N PHE A 451 9.61 4.79 6.13
CA PHE A 451 9.72 4.97 4.68
C PHE A 451 11.17 5.14 4.22
N LEU A 452 11.95 5.90 4.99
CA LEU A 452 13.36 6.14 4.74
C LEU A 452 14.22 4.88 4.97
N ILE A 453 13.70 3.87 5.67
CA ILE A 453 14.33 2.55 5.82
C ILE A 453 13.83 1.57 4.75
N GLY A 454 12.51 1.53 4.51
CA GLY A 454 11.85 0.62 3.58
C GLY A 454 12.28 0.85 2.13
N GLY A 455 12.37 2.11 1.69
CA GLY A 455 12.85 2.46 0.35
C GLY A 455 14.24 1.91 0.05
N PRO A 456 15.28 2.22 0.88
CA PRO A 456 16.61 1.61 0.76
C PRO A 456 16.63 0.09 0.88
N ALA A 457 15.86 -0.50 1.78
CA ALA A 457 15.80 -1.96 1.91
C ALA A 457 15.33 -2.62 0.61
N PHE A 458 14.24 -2.11 0.02
CA PHE A 458 13.69 -2.58 -1.24
C PHE A 458 14.69 -2.44 -2.41
N THR A 459 15.28 -1.25 -2.59
CA THR A 459 16.20 -1.01 -3.72
C THR A 459 17.54 -1.70 -3.54
N TRP A 460 18.03 -1.85 -2.30
CA TRP A 460 19.27 -2.57 -1.99
C TRP A 460 19.12 -4.07 -2.24
N TRP A 461 18.00 -4.65 -1.83
CA TRP A 461 17.66 -6.03 -2.15
C TRP A 461 17.53 -6.23 -3.66
N THR A 462 16.78 -5.36 -4.34
CA THR A 462 16.59 -5.44 -5.80
C THR A 462 17.91 -5.35 -6.56
N ALA A 463 18.80 -4.44 -6.16
CA ALA A 463 20.12 -4.28 -6.77
C ALA A 463 21.01 -5.52 -6.57
N GLN A 464 21.06 -6.10 -5.36
CA GLN A 464 21.83 -7.33 -5.12
C GLN A 464 21.24 -8.54 -5.86
N CYS A 465 19.91 -8.66 -5.90
CA CYS A 465 19.23 -9.72 -6.62
C CYS A 465 19.52 -9.64 -8.13
N ALA A 466 19.45 -8.43 -8.70
CA ALA A 466 19.85 -8.19 -10.08
C ALA A 466 21.32 -8.55 -10.33
N GLN A 467 22.23 -8.15 -9.45
CA GLN A 467 23.66 -8.45 -9.59
C GLN A 467 23.94 -9.96 -9.58
N LEU A 468 23.27 -10.69 -8.68
CA LEU A 468 23.38 -12.14 -8.58
C LEU A 468 22.94 -12.81 -9.88
N TRP A 469 21.74 -12.47 -10.37
CA TRP A 469 21.16 -13.12 -11.56
C TRP A 469 21.85 -12.71 -12.86
N VAL A 470 22.24 -11.44 -13.02
CA VAL A 470 22.97 -10.96 -14.21
C VAL A 470 24.31 -11.68 -14.37
N ARG A 471 25.01 -11.95 -13.27
CA ARG A 471 26.31 -12.66 -13.31
C ARG A 471 26.16 -14.17 -13.46
N ARG A 472 25.03 -14.74 -13.04
CA ARG A 472 24.82 -16.20 -12.97
C ARG A 472 24.01 -16.80 -14.12
N TRP A 473 23.04 -16.07 -14.63
CA TRP A 473 22.08 -16.58 -15.61
C TRP A 473 22.65 -16.49 -17.03
N ARG A 474 22.69 -17.64 -17.73
CA ARG A 474 23.18 -17.77 -19.11
C ARG A 474 22.12 -18.35 -20.07
N GLY A 475 20.84 -18.17 -19.75
CA GLY A 475 19.74 -18.56 -20.65
C GLY A 475 19.62 -17.63 -21.87
N ARG A 476 18.71 -17.95 -22.80
CA ARG A 476 18.43 -17.15 -24.00
C ARG A 476 17.96 -15.72 -23.69
N THR A 477 17.23 -15.53 -22.58
CA THR A 477 16.74 -14.21 -22.14
C THR A 477 16.87 -14.05 -20.63
N ILE A 478 17.10 -12.83 -20.13
CA ILE A 478 17.15 -12.51 -18.69
C ILE A 478 15.75 -12.26 -18.08
N ARG A 479 14.74 -12.13 -18.94
CA ARG A 479 13.35 -11.78 -18.58
C ARG A 479 12.73 -12.63 -17.46
N PRO A 480 12.83 -13.98 -17.42
CA PRO A 480 12.19 -14.74 -16.35
C PRO A 480 12.79 -14.41 -14.97
N MET A 481 14.10 -14.17 -14.89
CA MET A 481 14.77 -13.83 -13.62
C MET A 481 14.47 -12.39 -13.21
N LEU A 482 14.37 -11.48 -14.18
CA LEU A 482 13.87 -10.12 -13.97
C LEU A 482 12.45 -10.18 -13.39
N THR A 483 11.52 -10.87 -14.05
CA THR A 483 10.12 -11.00 -13.60
C THR A 483 10.02 -11.63 -12.22
N ALA A 484 10.78 -12.70 -11.92
CA ALA A 484 10.81 -13.31 -10.59
C ALA A 484 11.33 -12.35 -9.51
N GLY A 485 12.40 -11.60 -9.80
CA GLY A 485 12.93 -10.59 -8.88
C GLY A 485 11.97 -9.42 -8.66
N LEU A 486 11.29 -8.96 -9.73
CA LEU A 486 10.28 -7.91 -9.64
C LEU A 486 9.02 -8.39 -8.90
N ALA A 487 8.57 -9.62 -9.12
CA ALA A 487 7.44 -10.19 -8.40
C ALA A 487 7.73 -10.32 -6.90
N ALA A 488 8.89 -10.84 -6.53
CA ALA A 488 9.29 -10.94 -5.12
C ALA A 488 9.44 -9.58 -4.43
N GLY A 489 10.10 -8.61 -5.11
CA GLY A 489 10.20 -7.24 -4.59
C GLY A 489 8.84 -6.54 -4.50
N GLY A 490 7.95 -6.78 -5.48
CA GLY A 490 6.60 -6.23 -5.51
C GLY A 490 5.72 -6.80 -4.41
N LEU A 491 5.79 -8.11 -4.14
CA LEU A 491 5.09 -8.74 -3.02
C LEU A 491 5.53 -8.16 -1.67
N ALA A 492 6.85 -7.98 -1.46
CA ALA A 492 7.37 -7.37 -0.25
C ALA A 492 6.94 -5.91 -0.09
N LEU A 493 6.95 -5.13 -1.17
CA LEU A 493 6.50 -3.75 -1.14
C LEU A 493 4.98 -3.64 -0.93
N ALA A 494 4.18 -4.52 -1.56
CA ALA A 494 2.75 -4.61 -1.35
C ALA A 494 2.43 -4.93 0.10
N GLN A 495 3.09 -5.94 0.67
CA GLN A 495 2.93 -6.30 2.09
C GLN A 495 3.22 -5.11 3.00
N TRP A 496 4.30 -4.38 2.76
CA TRP A 496 4.64 -3.20 3.56
C TRP A 496 3.64 -2.05 3.37
N LEU A 497 3.11 -1.84 2.15
CA LEU A 497 2.07 -0.83 1.88
C LEU A 497 0.75 -1.19 2.58
N THR A 498 0.32 -2.46 2.51
CA THR A 498 -0.86 -2.95 3.24
C THR A 498 -0.66 -2.77 4.74
N TRP A 499 0.50 -3.17 5.26
CA TRP A 499 0.85 -3.00 6.65
C TRP A 499 0.74 -1.54 7.09
N TRP A 500 1.31 -0.61 6.32
CA TRP A 500 1.23 0.82 6.60
C TRP A 500 -0.21 1.34 6.52
N GLN A 501 -1.05 0.83 5.61
CA GLN A 501 -2.46 1.21 5.53
C GLN A 501 -3.26 0.78 6.75
N ILE A 502 -3.09 -0.46 7.20
CA ILE A 502 -3.78 -1.00 8.38
C ILE A 502 -3.29 -0.30 9.65
N ASN A 503 -1.99 -0.01 9.75
CA ASN A 503 -1.36 0.55 10.93
C ASN A 503 -1.13 2.07 10.86
N ALA A 504 -1.63 2.75 9.84
CA ALA A 504 -1.56 4.21 9.72
C ALA A 504 -2.09 4.94 10.97
N PRO A 505 -3.14 4.45 11.67
CA PRO A 505 -3.57 5.01 12.95
C PRO A 505 -2.47 5.10 14.01
N ILE A 506 -1.43 4.26 13.98
CA ILE A 506 -0.30 4.37 14.92
C ILE A 506 0.39 5.75 14.79
N GLY A 507 0.37 6.34 13.59
CA GLY A 507 0.84 7.71 13.34
C GLY A 507 0.05 8.79 14.10
N THR A 508 -1.21 8.54 14.44
CA THR A 508 -2.07 9.47 15.22
C THR A 508 -1.79 9.40 16.73
N GLY A 509 -0.84 8.57 17.16
CA GLY A 509 -0.59 8.30 18.56
C GLY A 509 -1.45 7.15 19.10
N TRP A 510 -2.21 6.47 18.25
CA TRP A 510 -2.89 5.23 18.63
C TRP A 510 -1.85 4.19 19.03
N TRP A 511 -1.81 3.87 20.32
CA TRP A 511 -1.01 2.79 20.84
C TRP A 511 -1.83 2.00 21.84
N TYR A 512 -1.55 0.71 21.92
CA TYR A 512 -2.22 -0.17 22.86
C TYR A 512 -1.76 0.13 24.27
N GLU A 513 -2.69 0.33 25.20
CA GLU A 513 -2.34 0.53 26.60
C GLU A 513 -1.88 -0.82 27.19
N PRO A 514 -0.61 -0.96 27.65
CA PRO A 514 -0.08 -2.26 28.06
C PRO A 514 -0.92 -2.94 29.16
N ALA A 515 -1.44 -2.16 30.12
CA ALA A 515 -2.35 -2.67 31.15
C ALA A 515 -3.68 -3.17 30.58
N GLY A 516 -4.19 -2.51 29.53
CA GLY A 516 -5.36 -2.95 28.78
C GLY A 516 -5.12 -4.25 28.03
N VAL A 517 -4.00 -4.35 27.32
CA VAL A 517 -3.57 -5.58 26.61
C VAL A 517 -3.37 -6.73 27.58
N ARG A 518 -2.73 -6.48 28.73
CA ARG A 518 -2.56 -7.50 29.77
C ARG A 518 -3.90 -8.04 30.26
N ARG A 519 -4.85 -7.17 30.61
CA ARG A 519 -6.20 -7.60 31.03
C ARG A 519 -6.91 -8.39 29.94
N TRP A 520 -6.75 -7.98 28.68
CA TRP A 520 -7.29 -8.71 27.54
C TRP A 520 -6.65 -10.10 27.39
N LEU A 521 -5.32 -10.21 27.53
CA LEU A 521 -4.60 -11.49 27.50
C LEU A 521 -5.04 -12.42 28.64
N GLU A 522 -5.19 -11.90 29.86
CA GLU A 522 -5.66 -12.67 31.02
C GLU A 522 -7.09 -13.20 30.83
N GLN A 523 -7.95 -12.47 30.09
CA GLN A 523 -9.30 -12.91 29.74
C GLN A 523 -9.32 -13.90 28.57
N ALA A 524 -8.47 -13.70 27.57
CA ALA A 524 -8.40 -14.54 26.38
C ALA A 524 -7.70 -15.88 26.65
N TYR A 525 -6.76 -15.90 27.60
CA TYR A 525 -5.93 -17.05 27.96
C TYR A 525 -6.06 -17.34 29.47
N PRO A 526 -7.08 -18.10 29.90
CA PRO A 526 -7.28 -18.42 31.31
C PRO A 526 -6.09 -19.19 31.89
N GLY A 527 -5.75 -18.91 33.16
CA GLY A 527 -4.67 -19.55 33.91
C GLY A 527 -4.20 -18.72 35.13
N PRO A 528 -3.26 -19.24 35.94
CA PRO A 528 -2.72 -18.54 37.11
C PRO A 528 -1.83 -17.36 36.71
N ALA A 529 -2.44 -16.21 36.39
CA ALA A 529 -1.73 -15.03 35.91
C ALA A 529 -0.76 -14.40 36.94
N GLY A 530 -1.01 -14.62 38.23
CA GLY A 530 -0.20 -14.09 39.33
C GLY A 530 1.26 -14.53 39.26
N ASP A 531 1.51 -15.78 38.89
CA ASP A 531 2.85 -16.39 38.84
C ASP A 531 3.67 -15.94 37.62
N HIS A 532 3.02 -15.27 36.66
CA HIS A 532 3.63 -14.89 35.37
C HIS A 532 3.49 -13.40 35.05
N GLY A 533 3.23 -12.57 36.07
CA GLY A 533 2.97 -11.14 35.88
C GLY A 533 4.06 -10.40 35.11
N ALA A 534 5.34 -10.74 35.31
CA ALA A 534 6.46 -10.13 34.58
C ALA A 534 6.47 -10.53 33.09
N VAL A 535 6.26 -11.81 32.79
CA VAL A 535 6.20 -12.33 31.41
C VAL A 535 4.99 -11.74 30.68
N LEU A 536 3.82 -11.72 31.31
CA LEU A 536 2.61 -11.11 30.77
C LEU A 536 2.77 -9.61 30.51
N SER A 537 3.47 -8.90 31.41
CA SER A 537 3.79 -7.48 31.20
C SER A 537 4.72 -7.30 30.00
N GLY A 538 5.75 -8.14 29.86
CA GLY A 538 6.61 -8.15 28.68
C GLY A 538 5.85 -8.44 27.38
N ILE A 539 4.98 -9.47 27.39
CA ILE A 539 4.10 -9.81 26.26
C ILE A 539 3.19 -8.63 25.93
N SER A 540 2.58 -7.96 26.92
CA SER A 540 1.67 -6.83 26.67
C SER A 540 2.33 -5.64 25.95
N VAL A 541 3.65 -5.50 26.06
CA VAL A 541 4.45 -4.46 25.37
C VAL A 541 4.87 -4.92 23.96
N VAL A 542 5.33 -6.17 23.83
CA VAL A 542 5.88 -6.70 22.57
C VAL A 542 4.79 -7.17 21.62
N PHE A 543 3.76 -7.84 22.15
CA PHE A 543 2.69 -8.46 21.38
C PHE A 543 2.01 -7.49 20.42
N PRO A 544 1.64 -6.25 20.80
CA PRO A 544 1.04 -5.33 19.85
C PRO A 544 1.98 -4.88 18.72
N VAL A 545 3.28 -4.77 19.00
CA VAL A 545 4.30 -4.50 17.96
C VAL A 545 4.33 -5.65 16.96
N VAL A 546 4.39 -6.89 17.45
CA VAL A 546 4.50 -8.05 16.57
C VAL A 546 3.19 -8.31 15.82
N LEU A 547 2.04 -8.15 16.48
CA LEU A 547 0.72 -8.21 15.87
C LEU A 547 0.59 -7.17 14.75
N SER A 548 1.06 -5.94 14.99
CA SER A 548 1.05 -4.90 13.97
C SER A 548 1.81 -5.35 12.72
N LEU A 549 3.00 -5.96 12.86
CA LEU A 549 3.87 -6.39 11.74
C LEU A 549 3.28 -7.51 10.87
N ASN A 550 2.34 -8.29 11.40
CA ASN A 550 1.85 -9.53 10.78
C ASN A 550 0.37 -9.49 10.39
N GLY A 551 -0.32 -8.37 10.58
CA GLY A 551 -1.74 -8.24 10.28
C GLY A 551 -2.14 -8.28 8.79
N ALA A 552 -1.22 -8.61 7.87
CA ALA A 552 -1.49 -8.62 6.43
C ALA A 552 -1.19 -9.98 5.80
N PRO A 553 -2.09 -10.51 4.94
CA PRO A 553 -2.17 -11.91 4.56
C PRO A 553 -0.98 -12.43 3.72
N LEU A 554 -0.19 -11.54 3.11
CA LEU A 554 0.94 -11.93 2.25
C LEU A 554 2.29 -11.86 2.97
N ALA A 555 2.33 -11.75 4.30
CA ALA A 555 3.55 -11.62 5.09
C ALA A 555 4.54 -12.77 4.84
N ALA A 556 4.10 -14.00 5.09
CA ALA A 556 4.91 -15.20 4.92
C ALA A 556 5.35 -15.40 3.47
N ALA A 557 4.44 -15.21 2.51
CA ALA A 557 4.75 -15.30 1.08
C ALA A 557 5.79 -14.28 0.62
N ALA A 558 5.69 -13.02 1.09
CA ALA A 558 6.67 -11.99 0.83
C ALA A 558 8.03 -12.33 1.45
N ALA A 559 8.05 -12.76 2.72
CA ALA A 559 9.26 -13.20 3.41
C ALA A 559 9.94 -14.34 2.64
N ALA A 560 9.18 -15.38 2.26
CA ALA A 560 9.65 -16.51 1.48
C ALA A 560 10.25 -16.08 0.13
N ALA A 561 9.55 -15.25 -0.63
CA ALA A 561 9.99 -14.79 -1.94
C ALA A 561 11.34 -14.03 -1.87
N LEU A 562 11.56 -13.24 -0.81
CA LEU A 562 12.79 -12.44 -0.63
C LEU A 562 14.07 -13.27 -0.46
N TRP A 563 13.99 -14.53 0.00
CA TRP A 563 15.18 -15.40 0.15
C TRP A 563 15.19 -16.57 -0.84
N LEU A 564 14.02 -17.11 -1.24
CA LEU A 564 13.93 -18.20 -2.20
C LEU A 564 14.36 -17.78 -3.60
N VAL A 565 13.96 -16.59 -4.08
CA VAL A 565 14.35 -16.12 -5.42
C VAL A 565 15.88 -15.98 -5.55
N PRO A 566 16.60 -15.35 -4.61
CA PRO A 566 18.06 -15.42 -4.59
C PRO A 566 18.63 -16.83 -4.48
N LEU A 567 18.07 -17.67 -3.59
CA LEU A 567 18.58 -19.02 -3.35
C LEU A 567 18.48 -19.92 -4.59
N ALA A 568 17.44 -19.72 -5.41
CA ALA A 568 17.26 -20.44 -6.66
C ALA A 568 18.46 -20.27 -7.63
N ALA A 569 19.26 -19.21 -7.50
CA ALA A 569 20.47 -19.04 -8.31
C ALA A 569 21.47 -20.20 -8.18
N TRP A 570 21.50 -20.87 -7.01
CA TRP A 570 22.35 -22.05 -6.76
C TRP A 570 21.82 -23.34 -7.41
N THR A 571 20.55 -23.38 -7.84
CA THR A 571 19.96 -24.56 -8.52
C THR A 571 20.24 -24.58 -10.03
N THR A 572 20.41 -23.40 -10.63
CA THR A 572 20.52 -23.27 -12.09
C THR A 572 21.79 -23.95 -12.64
N ARG A 573 21.78 -24.46 -13.87
CA ARG A 573 23.02 -24.90 -14.56
C ARG A 573 23.73 -23.70 -15.17
N SER A 574 25.07 -23.66 -15.13
CA SER A 574 25.84 -22.72 -15.96
C SER A 574 25.88 -23.35 -17.36
N ALA A 575 24.98 -22.95 -18.26
CA ALA A 575 24.99 -23.45 -19.62
C ALA A 575 26.19 -22.85 -20.36
N SER A 576 27.10 -23.70 -20.84
CA SER A 576 28.33 -23.31 -21.53
C SER A 576 28.15 -23.06 -23.03
N ALA A 577 26.98 -23.33 -23.62
CA ALA A 577 26.83 -23.39 -25.08
C ALA A 577 25.62 -22.66 -25.70
N ALA A 578 24.70 -22.07 -24.92
CA ALA A 578 23.58 -21.31 -25.48
C ALA A 578 24.00 -19.85 -25.75
N LEU A 579 23.63 -19.30 -26.92
CA LEU A 579 23.80 -17.88 -27.28
C LEU A 579 23.33 -16.97 -26.11
N PRO A 580 24.26 -16.33 -25.37
CA PRO A 580 23.93 -15.61 -24.16
C PRO A 580 23.09 -14.36 -24.45
N TRP A 581 22.07 -14.08 -23.64
CA TRP A 581 21.34 -12.79 -23.66
C TRP A 581 22.28 -11.56 -23.53
N THR A 582 23.48 -11.76 -22.99
CA THR A 582 24.54 -10.75 -22.88
C THR A 582 25.08 -10.32 -24.24
N ARG A 583 25.11 -11.20 -25.26
CA ARG A 583 25.52 -10.82 -26.62
C ARG A 583 24.53 -9.85 -27.25
N THR A 584 23.23 -10.15 -27.15
CA THR A 584 22.16 -9.22 -27.58
C THR A 584 22.19 -7.91 -26.80
N ALA A 585 22.49 -7.94 -25.50
CA ALA A 585 22.60 -6.73 -24.68
C ALA A 585 23.84 -5.90 -25.01
N ALA A 586 24.95 -6.55 -25.36
CA ALA A 586 26.21 -5.89 -25.70
C ALA A 586 26.10 -5.11 -27.00
N LEU A 587 25.30 -5.56 -27.97
CA LEU A 587 24.99 -4.80 -29.19
C LEU A 587 24.33 -3.45 -28.87
N ASP A 588 23.55 -3.37 -27.80
CA ASP A 588 22.86 -2.14 -27.40
C ASP A 588 23.71 -1.20 -26.54
N ILE A 589 24.86 -1.64 -26.00
CA ILE A 589 25.65 -0.91 -25.01
C ILE A 589 27.08 -0.72 -25.53
N GLU A 590 27.42 0.53 -25.87
CA GLU A 590 28.80 0.88 -26.26
C GLU A 590 29.80 0.54 -25.16
N GLY A 591 30.91 -0.10 -25.55
CA GLY A 591 31.95 -0.54 -24.61
C GLY A 591 31.55 -1.75 -23.75
N ALA A 592 30.50 -2.48 -24.13
CA ALA A 592 30.13 -3.72 -23.46
C ALA A 592 31.18 -4.81 -23.69
N VAL A 593 31.64 -5.40 -22.59
CA VAL A 593 32.50 -6.58 -22.53
C VAL A 593 31.68 -7.72 -21.94
N GLU A 594 31.87 -8.93 -22.46
CA GLU A 594 31.18 -10.09 -21.90
C GLU A 594 31.61 -10.27 -20.44
N PRO A 595 30.66 -10.27 -19.48
CA PRO A 595 31.00 -10.26 -18.07
C PRO A 595 31.54 -11.65 -17.71
N ALA A 596 32.77 -11.69 -17.18
CA ALA A 596 33.40 -12.92 -16.71
C ALA A 596 32.42 -13.71 -15.82
N ALA A 597 32.25 -15.01 -16.11
CA ALA A 597 31.42 -15.88 -15.31
C ALA A 597 32.02 -15.99 -13.90
N GLU A 598 31.39 -15.32 -12.94
CA GLU A 598 31.89 -15.26 -11.58
C GLU A 598 31.41 -16.48 -10.79
N SER A 599 32.31 -17.12 -10.05
CA SER A 599 31.95 -18.23 -9.18
C SER A 599 31.05 -17.74 -8.03
N LEU A 600 29.92 -18.42 -7.83
CA LEU A 600 29.05 -18.16 -6.69
C LEU A 600 29.79 -18.47 -5.38
N PRO A 601 29.47 -17.77 -4.27
CA PRO A 601 29.90 -18.20 -2.95
C PRO A 601 29.51 -19.66 -2.70
N ARG A 602 30.42 -20.41 -2.07
CA ARG A 602 30.16 -21.82 -1.71
C ARG A 602 28.85 -21.91 -0.91
N LEU A 603 27.93 -22.77 -1.36
CA LEU A 603 26.60 -22.94 -0.75
C LEU A 603 26.69 -23.26 0.75
N ARG A 604 27.69 -24.05 1.15
CA ARG A 604 27.98 -24.34 2.57
C ARG A 604 28.19 -23.06 3.39
N GLY A 605 28.89 -22.06 2.84
CA GLY A 605 29.10 -20.77 3.51
C GLY A 605 27.86 -19.88 3.58
N VAL A 606 26.76 -20.26 2.93
CA VAL A 606 25.47 -19.56 2.97
C VAL A 606 24.50 -20.29 3.90
N LEU A 607 24.37 -21.61 3.78
CA LEU A 607 23.39 -22.40 4.55
C LEU A 607 23.88 -22.86 5.93
N LEU A 608 25.18 -23.11 6.11
CA LEU A 608 25.71 -23.70 7.35
C LEU A 608 25.37 -22.89 8.62
N PRO A 609 25.51 -21.54 8.65
CA PRO A 609 25.09 -20.77 9.81
C PRO A 609 23.60 -20.94 10.12
N GLY A 610 22.76 -20.98 9.08
CA GLY A 610 21.32 -21.19 9.22
C GLY A 610 20.98 -22.58 9.75
N LEU A 611 21.61 -23.64 9.23
CA LEU A 611 21.39 -25.01 9.67
C LEU A 611 21.84 -25.25 11.12
N LEU A 612 23.03 -24.76 11.50
CA LEU A 612 23.54 -24.90 12.88
C LEU A 612 22.68 -24.13 13.88
N CYS A 613 22.32 -22.88 13.57
CA CYS A 613 21.42 -22.12 14.43
C CYS A 613 20.00 -22.68 14.44
N GLY A 614 19.54 -23.26 13.34
CA GLY A 614 18.27 -23.97 13.27
C GLY A 614 18.25 -25.19 14.19
N ALA A 615 19.31 -26.00 14.19
CA ALA A 615 19.47 -27.11 15.15
C ALA A 615 19.53 -26.61 16.60
N GLY A 616 20.21 -25.49 16.88
CA GLY A 616 20.14 -24.85 18.18
C GLY A 616 18.72 -24.37 18.53
N GLY A 617 17.91 -23.98 17.54
CA GLY A 617 16.49 -23.69 17.72
C GLY A 617 15.68 -24.88 18.25
N TRP A 618 16.02 -26.12 17.86
CA TRP A 618 15.40 -27.32 18.43
C TRP A 618 15.73 -27.45 19.91
N ALA A 619 17.00 -27.26 20.28
CA ALA A 619 17.42 -27.29 21.68
C ALA A 619 16.74 -26.20 22.51
N VAL A 620 16.48 -25.03 21.92
CA VAL A 620 15.71 -23.96 22.57
C VAL A 620 14.25 -24.39 22.80
N VAL A 621 13.58 -24.96 21.80
CA VAL A 621 12.19 -25.45 21.97
C VAL A 621 12.12 -26.52 23.06
N VAL A 622 13.04 -27.49 23.05
CA VAL A 622 13.14 -28.53 24.08
C VAL A 622 13.37 -27.93 25.46
N THR A 623 14.27 -26.94 25.57
CA THR A 623 14.54 -26.23 26.84
C THR A 623 13.29 -25.50 27.35
N VAL A 624 12.53 -24.83 26.46
CA VAL A 624 11.29 -24.14 26.85
C VAL A 624 10.22 -25.13 27.29
N LEU A 625 10.06 -26.27 26.58
CA LEU A 625 9.15 -27.34 26.99
C LEU A 625 9.53 -27.91 28.36
N ALA A 626 10.81 -28.24 28.57
CA ALA A 626 11.30 -28.78 29.84
C ALA A 626 11.13 -27.78 31.00
N TYR A 627 11.41 -26.49 30.75
CA TYR A 627 11.21 -25.42 31.75
C TYR A 627 9.75 -25.33 32.18
N LEU A 628 8.82 -25.29 31.22
CA LEU A 628 7.40 -25.21 31.52
C LEU A 628 6.84 -26.48 32.17
N HIS A 629 7.43 -27.64 31.91
CA HIS A 629 7.07 -28.89 32.59
C HIS A 629 7.62 -28.96 34.03
N SER A 630 8.76 -28.33 34.31
CA SER A 630 9.38 -28.31 35.64
C SER A 630 8.76 -27.30 36.62
N GLY A 631 8.03 -26.31 36.11
CA GLY A 631 7.32 -25.31 36.91
C GLY A 631 5.89 -25.72 37.23
N VAL A 632 5.30 -25.08 38.24
CA VAL A 632 3.97 -25.22 38.88
C VAL A 632 2.75 -25.19 37.93
N TRP A 633 2.74 -25.97 36.85
CA TRP A 633 1.64 -26.00 35.87
C TRP A 633 0.85 -27.28 36.04
N GLY A 634 -0.43 -27.15 36.45
CA GLY A 634 -1.37 -28.26 36.56
C GLY A 634 -1.76 -28.87 35.21
N ALA A 635 -2.77 -29.76 35.24
CA ALA A 635 -3.21 -30.57 34.10
C ALA A 635 -3.38 -29.77 32.78
N PRO A 636 -3.07 -30.39 31.63
CA PRO A 636 -3.04 -29.71 30.34
C PRO A 636 -4.42 -29.13 29.98
N PRO A 637 -4.53 -27.81 29.78
CA PRO A 637 -5.81 -27.20 29.42
C PRO A 637 -6.19 -27.52 27.97
N GLN A 638 -7.48 -27.80 27.75
CA GLN A 638 -8.05 -27.88 26.41
C GLN A 638 -8.32 -26.45 25.89
N GLY A 639 -7.64 -26.03 24.83
CA GLY A 639 -7.89 -24.73 24.16
C GLY A 639 -6.81 -23.66 24.42
N ALA A 640 -7.18 -22.39 24.26
CA ALA A 640 -6.29 -21.25 24.53
C ALA A 640 -6.00 -21.16 26.03
N SER A 641 -4.73 -21.19 26.41
CA SER A 641 -4.30 -21.18 27.82
C SER A 641 -3.11 -20.26 28.03
N LEU A 642 -2.97 -19.76 29.25
CA LEU A 642 -1.83 -18.92 29.62
C LEU A 642 -0.50 -19.65 29.43
N GLN A 643 -0.46 -20.95 29.73
CA GLN A 643 0.72 -21.80 29.54
C GLN A 643 1.13 -21.88 28.06
N GLY A 644 0.15 -22.11 27.18
CA GLY A 644 0.38 -22.12 25.73
C GLY A 644 0.89 -20.78 25.22
N LEU A 645 0.30 -19.67 25.67
CA LEU A 645 0.75 -18.32 25.31
C LEU A 645 2.22 -18.07 25.74
N VAL A 646 2.57 -18.44 26.97
CA VAL A 646 3.94 -18.29 27.51
C VAL A 646 4.93 -19.19 26.75
N PHE A 647 4.54 -20.43 26.45
CA PHE A 647 5.32 -21.34 25.60
C PHE A 647 5.62 -20.73 24.24
N PHE A 648 4.59 -20.22 23.56
CA PHE A 648 4.73 -19.60 22.25
C PHE A 648 5.56 -18.33 22.29
N ALA A 649 5.42 -17.50 23.34
CA ALA A 649 6.21 -16.29 23.51
C ALA A 649 7.71 -16.60 23.66
N TRP A 650 8.08 -17.54 24.55
CA TRP A 650 9.48 -17.93 24.74
C TRP A 650 10.06 -18.64 23.53
N THR A 651 9.27 -19.49 22.88
CA THR A 651 9.67 -20.15 21.62
C THR A 651 9.93 -19.11 20.53
N TYR A 652 9.04 -18.14 20.34
CA TYR A 652 9.23 -17.04 19.39
C TYR A 652 10.52 -16.27 19.65
N VAL A 653 10.77 -15.86 20.90
CA VAL A 653 11.99 -15.13 21.30
C VAL A 653 13.23 -15.98 21.00
N GLY A 654 13.20 -17.24 21.40
CA GLY A 654 14.28 -18.20 21.21
C GLY A 654 14.63 -18.44 19.74
N LEU A 655 13.64 -18.74 18.92
CA LEU A 655 13.82 -18.95 17.47
C LEU A 655 14.32 -17.68 16.77
N THR A 656 13.77 -16.52 17.14
CA THR A 656 14.22 -15.23 16.61
C THR A 656 15.68 -14.96 16.98
N ALA A 657 16.09 -15.21 18.22
CA ALA A 657 17.47 -15.02 18.67
C ALA A 657 18.45 -15.92 17.89
N MET A 658 18.10 -17.19 17.66
CA MET A 658 18.91 -18.11 16.86
C MET A 658 19.01 -17.65 15.40
N ALA A 659 17.92 -17.19 14.81
CA ALA A 659 17.92 -16.67 13.44
C ALA A 659 18.72 -15.37 13.28
N VAL A 660 18.64 -14.46 14.26
CA VAL A 660 19.48 -13.25 14.31
C VAL A 660 20.96 -13.62 14.43
N THR A 661 21.29 -14.62 15.23
CA THR A 661 22.67 -15.12 15.36
C THR A 661 23.18 -15.64 14.01
N ALA A 662 22.38 -16.44 13.30
CA ALA A 662 22.71 -16.89 11.94
C ALA A 662 22.93 -15.71 10.98
N ALA A 663 22.08 -14.68 11.06
CA ALA A 663 22.20 -13.46 10.28
C ALA A 663 23.53 -12.73 10.56
N VAL A 664 23.89 -12.54 11.83
CA VAL A 664 25.13 -11.86 12.24
C VAL A 664 26.35 -12.62 11.72
N VAL A 665 26.39 -13.93 11.94
CA VAL A 665 27.48 -14.80 11.48
C VAL A 665 27.62 -14.74 9.96
N ALA A 666 26.51 -14.83 9.21
CA ALA A 666 26.52 -14.73 7.76
C ALA A 666 26.96 -13.33 7.28
N ALA A 667 26.51 -12.25 7.94
CA ALA A 667 26.82 -10.87 7.58
C ALA A 667 28.33 -10.57 7.69
N VAL A 668 28.93 -10.99 8.80
CA VAL A 668 30.35 -10.78 9.11
C VAL A 668 31.22 -11.57 8.14
N ARG A 669 30.82 -12.81 7.80
CA ARG A 669 31.56 -13.65 6.83
C ARG A 669 31.32 -13.25 5.37
N ALA A 670 30.30 -12.43 5.08
CA ALA A 670 29.98 -12.03 3.72
C ALA A 670 30.87 -10.89 3.20
N SER A 671 31.68 -11.20 2.19
CA SER A 671 32.38 -10.22 1.35
C SER A 671 31.49 -9.65 0.24
N ARG A 672 30.57 -10.47 -0.31
CA ARG A 672 29.64 -10.14 -1.41
C ARG A 672 28.22 -10.61 -1.09
N TYR A 673 27.23 -9.99 -1.74
CA TYR A 673 25.80 -10.29 -1.59
C TYR A 673 25.35 -10.36 -0.12
N ARG A 674 25.84 -9.44 0.72
CA ARG A 674 25.70 -9.53 2.18
C ARG A 674 24.24 -9.66 2.59
N LEU A 675 23.36 -8.84 2.01
CA LEU A 675 21.94 -8.83 2.35
C LEU A 675 21.27 -10.16 2.00
N LEU A 676 21.57 -10.71 0.84
CA LEU A 676 20.97 -11.97 0.39
C LEU A 676 21.45 -13.14 1.25
N ARG A 677 22.75 -13.18 1.59
CA ARG A 677 23.32 -14.23 2.45
C ARG A 677 22.78 -14.17 3.88
N THR A 678 22.59 -12.97 4.44
CA THR A 678 22.01 -12.82 5.78
C THR A 678 20.55 -13.25 5.80
N LEU A 679 19.76 -12.85 4.80
CA LEU A 679 18.37 -13.26 4.67
C LEU A 679 18.24 -14.79 4.54
N ILE A 680 19.00 -15.41 3.64
CA ILE A 680 18.98 -16.87 3.46
C ILE A 680 19.36 -17.58 4.76
N ALA A 681 20.45 -17.18 5.42
CA ALA A 681 20.89 -17.84 6.65
C ALA A 681 19.88 -17.70 7.79
N ALA A 682 19.33 -16.50 7.99
CA ALA A 682 18.36 -16.22 9.04
C ALA A 682 17.05 -16.98 8.81
N GLN A 683 16.53 -16.95 7.57
CA GLN A 683 15.30 -17.64 7.21
C GLN A 683 15.46 -19.16 7.24
N THR A 684 16.63 -19.69 6.85
CA THR A 684 16.94 -21.11 7.01
C THR A 684 16.91 -21.51 8.48
N ALA A 685 17.49 -20.71 9.38
CA ALA A 685 17.45 -20.98 10.83
C ALA A 685 16.01 -20.94 11.37
N ALA A 686 15.22 -19.93 10.97
CA ALA A 686 13.83 -19.81 11.39
C ALA A 686 13.00 -21.01 10.93
N VAL A 687 13.04 -21.36 9.64
CA VAL A 687 12.31 -22.51 9.07
C VAL A 687 12.73 -23.82 9.72
N MET A 688 14.04 -24.04 9.94
CA MET A 688 14.54 -25.25 10.61
C MET A 688 14.09 -25.34 12.08
N GLY A 689 14.10 -24.22 12.80
CA GLY A 689 13.62 -24.16 14.19
C GLY A 689 12.11 -24.38 14.29
N LEU A 690 11.34 -23.79 13.38
CA LEU A 690 9.89 -23.98 13.26
C LEU A 690 9.54 -25.44 12.86
N ALA A 691 10.34 -26.06 12.00
CA ALA A 691 10.20 -27.48 11.69
C ALA A 691 10.45 -28.36 12.93
N GLY A 692 11.43 -28.01 13.76
CA GLY A 692 11.66 -28.67 15.05
C GLY A 692 10.49 -28.52 16.00
N LEU A 693 9.95 -27.30 16.12
CA LEU A 693 8.72 -27.04 16.88
C LEU A 693 7.56 -27.90 16.39
N PHE A 694 7.32 -27.94 15.08
CA PHE A 694 6.26 -28.76 14.48
C PHE A 694 6.45 -30.25 14.79
N VAL A 695 7.66 -30.79 14.64
CA VAL A 695 7.97 -32.20 14.92
C VAL A 695 7.75 -32.50 16.40
N LEU A 696 8.31 -31.69 17.31
CA LEU A 696 8.19 -31.90 18.76
C LEU A 696 6.73 -31.86 19.22
N LEU A 697 5.94 -30.91 18.73
CA LEU A 697 4.51 -30.83 19.04
C LEU A 697 3.72 -31.98 18.42
N SER A 698 4.12 -32.51 17.25
CA SER A 698 3.44 -33.63 16.60
C SER A 698 3.61 -34.95 17.33
N PHE A 699 4.64 -35.05 18.18
CA PHE A 699 4.91 -36.15 19.10
C PHE A 699 4.64 -35.76 20.57
N ASP A 700 3.82 -34.73 20.82
CA ASP A 700 3.43 -34.33 22.17
C ASP A 700 2.82 -35.51 22.94
N GLY A 701 3.24 -35.71 24.20
CA GLY A 701 2.85 -36.85 25.04
C GLY A 701 3.68 -38.13 24.85
N CYS A 702 4.68 -38.15 23.96
CA CYS A 702 5.59 -39.30 23.82
C CYS A 702 6.79 -39.26 24.77
N ILE A 703 7.13 -38.09 25.30
CA ILE A 703 8.17 -37.91 26.31
C ILE A 703 7.52 -37.12 27.44
N ASP A 704 7.28 -37.76 28.59
CA ASP A 704 6.53 -37.18 29.70
C ASP A 704 7.04 -35.77 30.06
N ARG A 705 8.36 -35.63 30.20
CA ARG A 705 9.03 -34.36 30.57
C ARG A 705 8.96 -33.24 29.50
N LEU A 706 8.49 -33.55 28.30
CA LEU A 706 8.33 -32.60 27.20
C LEU A 706 6.87 -32.47 26.76
N SER A 707 5.94 -33.12 27.47
CA SER A 707 4.51 -33.04 27.17
C SER A 707 3.93 -31.68 27.58
N LEU A 708 3.26 -31.02 26.64
CA LEU A 708 2.62 -29.71 26.82
C LEU A 708 1.11 -29.85 27.00
N ALA A 709 0.44 -30.69 26.19
CA ALA A 709 -1.01 -30.78 26.16
C ALA A 709 -1.54 -32.23 26.23
N GLN A 710 -0.76 -33.23 25.81
CA GLN A 710 -1.21 -34.62 25.72
C GLN A 710 -0.52 -35.51 26.74
N SER A 711 -1.29 -36.39 27.38
CA SER A 711 -0.81 -37.45 28.26
C SER A 711 -0.55 -38.77 27.54
N SER A 712 -0.95 -38.89 26.27
CA SER A 712 -0.82 -40.11 25.47
C SER A 712 0.04 -39.87 24.24
N CYS A 713 1.03 -40.73 24.02
CA CYS A 713 1.87 -40.69 22.82
C CYS A 713 1.08 -41.04 21.56
N ALA A 714 0.96 -40.09 20.62
CA ALA A 714 0.41 -40.34 19.28
C ALA A 714 0.87 -39.27 18.28
N TRP A 715 1.09 -39.66 17.02
CA TRP A 715 1.38 -38.72 15.93
C TRP A 715 0.11 -37.95 15.52
N ARG A 716 0.06 -36.63 15.78
CA ARG A 716 -1.16 -35.80 15.59
C ARG A 716 -0.89 -34.46 14.87
N PRO A 717 -0.40 -34.47 13.61
CA PRO A 717 -0.06 -33.24 12.88
C PRO A 717 -1.28 -32.37 12.52
N SER A 718 -2.48 -32.95 12.35
CA SER A 718 -3.69 -32.20 11.99
C SER A 718 -4.10 -31.20 13.07
N ARG A 719 -4.04 -31.59 14.35
CA ARG A 719 -4.40 -30.72 15.48
C ARG A 719 -3.50 -29.50 15.61
N ILE A 720 -2.25 -29.65 15.20
CA ILE A 720 -1.24 -28.58 15.21
C ILE A 720 -1.52 -27.57 14.11
N LEU A 721 -1.95 -28.05 12.94
CA LEU A 721 -2.38 -27.20 11.84
C LEU A 721 -3.65 -26.40 12.20
N ASP A 722 -4.51 -26.91 13.08
CA ASP A 722 -5.69 -26.18 13.55
C ASP A 722 -5.37 -25.17 14.67
N TRP A 723 -4.17 -25.21 15.24
CA TRP A 723 -3.80 -24.38 16.38
C TRP A 723 -3.43 -22.96 15.95
N GLN A 724 -4.32 -22.00 16.24
CA GLN A 724 -4.19 -20.62 15.76
C GLN A 724 -2.95 -19.90 16.29
N ASP A 725 -2.56 -20.16 17.54
CA ASP A 725 -1.41 -19.53 18.17
C ASP A 725 -0.08 -19.96 17.52
N LEU A 726 0.03 -21.22 17.10
CA LEU A 726 1.23 -21.70 16.40
C LEU A 726 1.42 -21.03 15.04
N ARG A 727 0.34 -20.86 14.26
CA ARG A 727 0.39 -20.12 12.99
C ARG A 727 0.77 -18.66 13.20
N THR A 728 0.24 -18.06 14.27
CA THR A 728 0.62 -16.70 14.68
C THR A 728 2.13 -16.63 14.95
N VAL A 729 2.71 -17.59 15.68
CA VAL A 729 4.16 -17.67 15.92
C VAL A 729 4.96 -17.88 14.64
N LEU A 730 4.48 -18.71 13.71
CA LEU A 730 5.11 -18.94 12.40
C LEU A 730 5.28 -17.61 11.66
N ASP A 731 4.18 -16.90 11.43
CA ASP A 731 4.16 -15.62 10.71
C ASP A 731 5.03 -14.59 11.43
N PHE A 732 4.86 -14.49 12.76
CA PHE A 732 5.61 -13.56 13.60
C PHE A 732 7.11 -13.77 13.47
N THR A 733 7.56 -15.02 13.54
CA THR A 733 8.97 -15.39 13.44
C THR A 733 9.51 -15.04 12.05
N LEU A 734 8.84 -15.47 10.97
CA LEU A 734 9.33 -15.26 9.60
C LEU A 734 9.43 -13.77 9.24
N THR A 735 8.46 -12.96 9.64
CA THR A 735 8.45 -11.52 9.37
C THR A 735 9.50 -10.79 10.21
N THR A 736 9.55 -11.02 11.53
CA THR A 736 10.52 -10.38 12.42
C THR A 736 11.95 -10.74 12.02
N VAL A 737 12.21 -12.00 11.68
CA VAL A 737 13.53 -12.46 11.21
C VAL A 737 13.93 -11.78 9.90
N THR A 738 12.98 -11.55 8.98
CA THR A 738 13.25 -10.78 7.75
C THR A 738 13.74 -9.38 8.08
N VAL A 739 12.99 -8.66 8.92
CA VAL A 739 13.34 -7.29 9.32
C VAL A 739 14.68 -7.26 10.05
N ALA A 740 14.90 -8.18 10.99
CA ALA A 740 16.14 -8.25 11.75
C ALA A 740 17.35 -8.57 10.85
N ALA A 741 17.21 -9.46 9.87
CA ALA A 741 18.28 -9.77 8.92
C ALA A 741 18.65 -8.58 8.03
N LEU A 742 17.68 -7.74 7.63
CA LEU A 742 17.94 -6.48 6.91
C LEU A 742 18.75 -5.50 7.79
N VAL A 743 18.33 -5.32 9.04
CA VAL A 743 19.02 -4.44 10.01
C VAL A 743 20.45 -4.91 10.28
N VAL A 744 20.64 -6.20 10.57
CA VAL A 744 21.96 -6.81 10.79
C VAL A 744 22.87 -6.59 9.58
N ALA A 745 22.37 -6.83 8.37
CA ALA A 745 23.15 -6.60 7.15
C ALA A 745 23.55 -5.13 6.97
N ALA A 746 22.64 -4.19 7.28
CA ALA A 746 22.89 -2.76 7.19
C ALA A 746 23.95 -2.30 8.20
N VAL A 747 23.79 -2.68 9.48
CA VAL A 747 24.73 -2.35 10.57
C VAL A 747 26.13 -2.87 10.27
N VAL A 748 26.26 -4.16 9.91
CA VAL A 748 27.56 -4.76 9.57
C VAL A 748 28.19 -4.09 8.34
N SER A 749 27.37 -3.65 7.38
CA SER A 749 27.86 -2.90 6.21
C SER A 749 28.38 -1.51 6.56
N ALA A 750 27.70 -0.80 7.45
CA ALA A 750 28.15 0.50 7.95
C ALA A 750 29.47 0.37 8.73
N VAL A 751 29.54 -0.56 9.68
CA VAL A 751 30.74 -0.81 10.51
C VAL A 751 31.95 -1.17 9.65
N ARG A 752 31.78 -2.05 8.65
CA ARG A 752 32.89 -2.41 7.75
C ARG A 752 33.36 -1.25 6.91
N ARG A 753 32.46 -0.39 6.42
CA ARG A 753 32.81 0.77 5.58
C ARG A 753 33.75 1.72 6.31
N VAL A 754 33.52 1.92 7.61
CA VAL A 754 34.37 2.73 8.49
C VAL A 754 35.75 2.08 8.69
N ARG A 755 35.81 0.76 8.87
CA ARG A 755 37.09 0.02 9.08
C ARG A 755 37.93 -0.14 7.81
N THR A 756 37.32 -0.30 6.63
CA THR A 756 38.03 -0.52 5.36
C THR A 756 38.81 0.70 4.83
N PHE A 757 38.69 1.87 5.48
CA PHE A 757 39.57 3.01 5.18
C PHE A 757 41.02 2.79 5.66
N ARG A 758 41.28 1.78 6.51
CA ARG A 758 42.62 1.57 7.12
C ARG A 758 43.46 0.43 6.53
N GLN A 759 42.87 -0.56 5.84
CA GLN A 759 43.65 -1.66 5.24
C GLN A 759 42.95 -2.23 3.99
N ARG A 760 43.55 -2.04 2.81
CA ARG A 760 43.22 -2.77 1.58
C ARG A 760 44.27 -3.87 1.38
N ARG A 761 43.93 -5.11 1.70
CA ARG A 761 44.61 -6.28 1.11
C ARG A 761 43.72 -6.86 -0.01
N PRO A 762 44.28 -7.19 -1.17
CA PRO A 762 43.53 -7.87 -2.24
C PRO A 762 43.10 -9.26 -1.75
N ALA A 763 41.83 -9.59 -1.95
CA ALA A 763 41.28 -10.91 -1.61
C ALA A 763 41.73 -11.92 -2.67
N ALA A 764 42.42 -12.99 -2.23
CA ALA A 764 42.79 -14.11 -3.07
C ALA A 764 41.53 -14.84 -3.60
N ALA A 765 41.58 -15.28 -4.85
CA ALA A 765 40.51 -16.05 -5.48
C ALA A 765 40.55 -17.50 -4.98
N ASP A 766 39.40 -18.02 -4.52
CA ASP A 766 39.28 -19.42 -4.10
C ASP A 766 39.32 -20.36 -5.32
N PRO A 767 39.97 -21.54 -5.20
CA PRO A 767 40.03 -22.51 -6.29
C PRO A 767 38.66 -23.16 -6.58
N PRO A 768 38.40 -23.55 -7.85
CA PRO A 768 37.15 -24.17 -8.27
C PRO A 768 37.02 -25.59 -7.68
N GLY A 769 36.14 -25.76 -6.69
CA GLY A 769 35.81 -27.05 -6.12
C GLY A 769 34.87 -27.85 -7.04
N ARG A 770 35.27 -29.07 -7.40
CA ARG A 770 34.40 -30.07 -8.05
C ARG A 770 33.53 -30.75 -7.00
N ASP A 771 32.28 -30.32 -6.87
CA ASP A 771 31.31 -30.94 -5.95
C ASP A 771 30.08 -31.48 -6.70
N GLY A 772 29.58 -32.65 -6.28
CA GLY A 772 28.42 -33.35 -6.85
C GLY A 772 27.17 -32.48 -7.01
N THR A 773 26.82 -32.16 -8.26
CA THR A 773 25.86 -31.09 -8.59
C THR A 773 24.39 -31.54 -8.71
N ALA A 774 24.10 -32.83 -8.83
CA ALA A 774 22.73 -33.32 -9.06
C ALA A 774 21.92 -33.41 -7.76
N PHE A 775 22.42 -34.16 -6.76
CA PHE A 775 21.75 -34.35 -5.47
C PHE A 775 21.44 -33.03 -4.75
N ARG A 776 22.42 -32.11 -4.70
CA ARG A 776 22.26 -30.79 -4.09
C ARG A 776 21.13 -29.96 -4.74
N ARG A 777 20.94 -30.08 -6.06
CA ARG A 777 19.87 -29.36 -6.78
C ARG A 777 18.50 -29.92 -6.43
N VAL A 778 18.38 -31.24 -6.33
CA VAL A 778 17.12 -31.89 -5.93
C VAL A 778 16.75 -31.46 -4.52
N CYS A 779 17.65 -31.58 -3.53
CA CYS A 779 17.37 -31.15 -2.16
C CYS A 779 16.97 -29.67 -2.06
N LEU A 780 17.68 -28.79 -2.77
CA LEU A 780 17.37 -27.35 -2.75
C LEU A 780 16.06 -27.02 -3.45
N GLY A 781 15.77 -27.69 -4.58
CA GLY A 781 14.51 -27.56 -5.30
C GLY A 781 13.33 -28.01 -4.44
N THR A 782 13.46 -29.15 -3.75
CA THR A 782 12.45 -29.66 -2.81
C THR A 782 12.23 -28.69 -1.64
N LEU A 783 13.31 -28.17 -1.04
CA LEU A 783 13.20 -27.17 0.04
C LEU A 783 12.44 -25.92 -0.43
N CYS A 784 12.77 -25.39 -1.61
CA CYS A 784 12.09 -24.23 -2.17
C CYS A 784 10.61 -24.50 -2.44
N ALA A 785 10.27 -25.68 -2.98
CA ALA A 785 8.89 -26.08 -3.25
C ALA A 785 8.07 -26.23 -1.96
N VAL A 786 8.64 -26.84 -0.92
CA VAL A 786 7.98 -27.01 0.39
C VAL A 786 7.71 -25.67 1.05
N VAL A 787 8.70 -24.77 1.13
CA VAL A 787 8.51 -23.44 1.74
C VAL A 787 7.46 -22.63 0.97
N LEU A 788 7.48 -22.70 -0.37
CA LEU A 788 6.50 -22.01 -1.20
C LEU A 788 5.09 -22.55 -0.97
N ALA A 789 4.91 -23.88 -0.93
CA ALA A 789 3.61 -24.51 -0.68
C ALA A 789 3.05 -24.11 0.69
N VAL A 790 3.88 -24.17 1.75
CA VAL A 790 3.47 -23.75 3.11
C VAL A 790 3.07 -22.28 3.14
N SER A 791 3.82 -21.41 2.48
CA SER A 791 3.53 -19.97 2.42
C SER A 791 2.24 -19.65 1.65
N VAL A 792 1.94 -20.42 0.59
CA VAL A 792 0.70 -20.28 -0.18
C VAL A 792 -0.51 -20.77 0.62
N ILE A 793 -0.38 -21.91 1.31
CA ILE A 793 -1.43 -22.45 2.18
C ILE A 793 -1.74 -21.47 3.31
N GLU A 794 -0.70 -20.89 3.94
CA GLU A 794 -0.91 -19.92 5.01
C GLU A 794 -1.55 -18.63 4.49
N ALA A 795 -1.12 -18.11 3.34
CA ALA A 795 -1.75 -16.94 2.72
C ALA A 795 -3.24 -17.20 2.39
N ALA A 796 -3.58 -18.38 1.89
CA ALA A 796 -4.96 -18.77 1.61
C ALA A 796 -5.81 -18.85 2.89
N HIS A 797 -5.26 -19.42 3.96
CA HIS A 797 -5.93 -19.51 5.25
C HIS A 797 -6.13 -18.13 5.91
N GLN A 798 -5.11 -17.27 5.89
CA GLN A 798 -5.20 -15.89 6.38
C GLN A 798 -6.26 -15.10 5.59
N GLN A 799 -6.35 -15.33 4.29
CA GLN A 799 -7.39 -14.75 3.46
C GLN A 799 -8.79 -15.24 3.85
N GLU A 800 -8.98 -16.53 4.10
CA GLU A 800 -10.25 -17.08 4.59
C GLU A 800 -10.65 -16.47 5.94
N ARG A 801 -9.71 -16.34 6.88
CA ARG A 801 -9.94 -15.66 8.17
C ARG A 801 -10.33 -14.20 7.99
N THR A 802 -9.68 -13.51 7.07
CA THR A 802 -9.99 -12.11 6.75
C THR A 802 -11.41 -11.96 6.20
N LEU A 803 -11.93 -12.97 5.50
CA LEU A 803 -13.30 -12.99 4.98
C LEU A 803 -14.35 -13.24 6.06
N GLN A 804 -13.98 -13.82 7.21
CA GLN A 804 -14.91 -14.03 8.32
C GLN A 804 -15.34 -12.68 8.90
N LYS A 805 -16.66 -12.49 9.07
CA LYS A 805 -17.20 -11.23 9.59
C LYS A 805 -16.81 -11.12 11.07
N PRO A 806 -16.00 -10.12 11.49
CA PRO A 806 -15.69 -9.97 12.90
C PRO A 806 -16.97 -9.60 13.64
N ASP A 807 -17.17 -10.21 14.80
CA ASP A 807 -18.22 -9.78 15.71
C ASP A 807 -17.88 -8.37 16.20
N LEU A 808 -18.56 -7.38 15.63
CA LEU A 808 -18.39 -5.96 15.97
C LEU A 808 -18.59 -5.68 17.47
N ARG A 809 -19.40 -6.49 18.18
CA ARG A 809 -19.55 -6.37 19.64
C ARG A 809 -18.29 -6.78 20.36
N THR A 810 -17.66 -7.87 19.92
CA THR A 810 -16.38 -8.32 20.46
C THR A 810 -15.27 -7.31 20.14
N PHE A 811 -15.23 -6.78 18.93
CA PHE A 811 -14.30 -5.70 18.57
C PHE A 811 -14.49 -4.46 19.44
N GLN A 812 -15.73 -3.98 19.62
CA GLN A 812 -16.02 -2.82 20.46
C GLN A 812 -15.59 -3.05 21.92
N ARG A 813 -15.82 -4.25 22.48
CA ARG A 813 -15.38 -4.63 23.83
C ARG A 813 -13.86 -4.64 23.95
N GLN A 814 -13.16 -5.22 22.96
CA GLN A 814 -11.70 -5.25 22.93
C GLN A 814 -11.13 -3.84 22.86
N VAL A 815 -11.65 -2.98 21.97
CA VAL A 815 -11.26 -1.57 21.86
C VAL A 815 -11.42 -0.87 23.20
N LEU A 816 -12.54 -1.05 23.91
CA LEU A 816 -12.75 -0.44 25.24
C LEU A 816 -11.72 -0.89 26.29
N GLN A 817 -11.16 -2.09 26.15
CA GLN A 817 -10.16 -2.63 27.08
C GLN A 817 -8.73 -2.17 26.75
N ILE A 818 -8.39 -2.10 25.47
CA ILE A 818 -7.02 -1.88 24.99
C ILE A 818 -6.72 -0.44 24.55
N SER A 819 -7.77 0.38 24.36
CA SER A 819 -7.60 1.78 23.98
C SER A 819 -6.95 2.56 25.12
N PRO A 820 -6.09 3.54 24.78
CA PRO A 820 -5.55 4.44 25.78
C PRO A 820 -6.69 5.19 26.47
N GLY A 821 -6.63 5.30 27.79
CA GLY A 821 -7.57 6.12 28.57
C GLY A 821 -7.52 7.59 28.15
N ILE A 822 -8.39 8.00 27.23
CA ILE A 822 -8.51 9.41 26.85
C ILE A 822 -9.26 10.13 27.97
N LYS A 823 -8.58 11.08 28.63
CA LYS A 823 -9.24 12.00 29.57
C LYS A 823 -10.35 12.76 28.84
N ALA A 824 -11.56 12.75 29.39
CA ALA A 824 -12.65 13.55 28.86
C ALA A 824 -12.26 15.02 28.91
N VAL A 825 -12.10 15.63 27.74
CA VAL A 825 -11.89 17.07 27.62
C VAL A 825 -13.26 17.75 27.69
N PRO A 826 -13.41 18.86 28.43
CA PRO A 826 -14.64 19.63 28.43
C PRO A 826 -15.01 20.05 26.99
N VAL A 827 -16.20 19.66 26.55
CA VAL A 827 -16.73 20.02 25.23
C VAL A 827 -17.44 21.37 25.35
N ALA A 828 -17.18 22.29 24.42
CA ALA A 828 -17.81 23.60 24.42
C ALA A 828 -19.35 23.48 24.30
N PRO A 829 -20.14 24.39 24.91
CA PRO A 829 -21.61 24.31 24.90
C PRO A 829 -22.21 24.20 23.50
N ARG A 830 -21.69 25.00 22.55
CA ARG A 830 -22.10 24.96 21.14
C ARG A 830 -21.88 23.59 20.50
N THR A 831 -20.69 23.02 20.66
CA THR A 831 -20.31 21.72 20.10
C THR A 831 -21.14 20.60 20.70
N LYS A 832 -21.40 20.68 22.01
CA LYS A 832 -22.28 19.76 22.72
C LYS A 832 -23.71 19.81 22.19
N ALA A 833 -24.23 21.00 21.88
CA ALA A 833 -25.53 21.15 21.23
C ALA A 833 -25.56 20.49 19.85
N LEU A 834 -24.53 20.68 19.01
CA LEU A 834 -24.42 20.02 17.70
C LEU A 834 -24.35 18.49 17.81
N GLN A 835 -23.60 17.97 18.80
CA GLN A 835 -23.54 16.53 19.08
C GLN A 835 -24.92 15.99 19.51
N MET A 836 -25.61 16.72 20.38
CA MET A 836 -26.95 16.36 20.85
C MET A 836 -27.98 16.40 19.71
N ASP A 837 -27.91 17.40 18.83
CA ASP A 837 -28.74 17.51 17.64
C ASP A 837 -28.53 16.35 16.70
N ALA A 838 -27.28 16.01 16.41
CA ALA A 838 -26.96 14.85 15.60
C ALA A 838 -27.46 13.55 16.24
N TRP A 839 -27.25 13.35 17.55
CA TRP A 839 -27.72 12.18 18.27
C TRP A 839 -29.25 12.04 18.22
N SER A 840 -29.97 13.13 18.45
CA SER A 840 -31.44 13.19 18.44
C SER A 840 -31.98 12.86 17.04
N ASP A 841 -31.51 13.58 16.03
CA ASP A 841 -32.10 13.58 14.70
C ASP A 841 -31.76 12.33 13.88
N LEU A 842 -30.62 11.69 14.14
CA LEU A 842 -30.20 10.47 13.44
C LEU A 842 -30.85 9.20 13.99
N GLY A 843 -31.74 9.30 14.99
CA GLY A 843 -32.53 8.16 15.47
C GLY A 843 -32.93 8.23 16.94
N GLY A 844 -32.24 9.01 17.78
CA GLY A 844 -32.55 9.11 19.21
C GLY A 844 -34.00 9.50 19.47
N LYS A 845 -34.48 10.56 18.79
CA LYS A 845 -35.87 11.03 18.88
C LYS A 845 -36.86 9.99 18.37
N ALA A 846 -36.56 9.34 17.24
CA ALA A 846 -37.42 8.31 16.67
C ALA A 846 -37.61 7.11 17.61
N LEU A 847 -36.58 6.72 18.38
CA LEU A 847 -36.68 5.67 19.39
C LEU A 847 -37.57 6.08 20.57
N LEU A 848 -37.45 7.33 21.03
CA LEU A 848 -38.32 7.87 22.09
C LEU A 848 -39.77 7.93 21.62
N GLU A 849 -40.03 8.44 20.41
CA GLU A 849 -41.37 8.52 19.80
C GLU A 849 -41.98 7.12 19.58
N ARG A 850 -41.16 6.14 19.18
CA ARG A 850 -41.61 4.75 19.00
C ARG A 850 -42.11 4.15 20.32
N LEU A 851 -41.40 4.34 21.43
CA LEU A 851 -41.89 3.87 22.75
C LEU A 851 -43.22 4.53 23.11
N ARG A 852 -43.34 5.85 22.92
CA ARG A 852 -44.56 6.61 23.23
C ARG A 852 -45.75 6.08 22.44
N SER A 853 -45.58 5.91 21.14
CA SER A 853 -46.61 5.32 20.26
C SER A 853 -47.00 3.89 20.68
N GLN A 854 -46.02 3.06 21.03
CA GLN A 854 -46.28 1.69 21.49
C GLN A 854 -47.07 1.66 22.81
N ARG A 855 -46.72 2.53 23.77
CA ARG A 855 -47.47 2.72 25.02
C ARG A 855 -48.88 3.19 24.74
N ASP A 856 -49.06 4.20 23.90
CA ASP A 856 -50.38 4.76 23.61
C ASP A 856 -51.27 3.70 22.93
N GLY A 857 -50.68 2.86 22.06
CA GLY A 857 -51.36 1.70 21.48
C GLY A 857 -51.74 0.61 22.50
N ILE A 858 -50.97 0.45 23.59
CA ILE A 858 -51.37 -0.41 24.71
C ILE A 858 -52.54 0.21 25.45
N VAL A 859 -52.45 1.49 25.82
CA VAL A 859 -53.50 2.21 26.55
C VAL A 859 -54.81 2.20 25.77
N ALA A 860 -54.77 2.45 24.47
CA ALA A 860 -55.93 2.42 23.59
C ALA A 860 -56.57 1.03 23.53
N ARG A 861 -55.77 -0.04 23.36
CA ARG A 861 -56.29 -1.41 23.33
C ARG A 861 -56.85 -1.86 24.67
N VAL A 862 -56.20 -1.52 25.78
CA VAL A 862 -56.71 -1.83 27.12
C VAL A 862 -58.04 -1.12 27.37
N ARG A 863 -58.18 0.15 26.95
CA ARG A 863 -59.45 0.89 27.05
C ARG A 863 -60.57 0.33 26.17
N ALA A 864 -60.21 -0.28 25.04
CA ALA A 864 -61.16 -0.89 24.11
C ALA A 864 -61.63 -2.29 24.54
N ILE A 865 -60.99 -2.91 25.54
CA ILE A 865 -61.44 -4.18 26.10
C ILE A 865 -62.62 -3.90 27.05
N ASP A 866 -63.78 -4.50 26.77
CA ASP A 866 -64.94 -4.45 27.66
C ASP A 866 -64.56 -4.95 29.05
N ARG A 867 -65.04 -4.28 30.12
CA ARG A 867 -64.83 -4.70 31.51
C ARG A 867 -65.35 -6.12 31.78
N ARG A 868 -66.28 -6.61 30.96
CA ARG A 868 -66.83 -7.98 31.02
C ARG A 868 -66.09 -8.99 30.14
N ALA A 869 -65.13 -8.56 29.32
CA ALA A 869 -64.39 -9.45 28.44
C ALA A 869 -63.49 -10.40 29.25
N PRO A 870 -63.25 -11.63 28.76
CA PRO A 870 -62.31 -12.56 29.40
C PRO A 870 -60.89 -11.97 29.38
N LEU A 871 -60.07 -12.29 30.38
CA LEU A 871 -58.69 -11.81 30.49
C LEU A 871 -57.83 -12.17 29.27
N THR A 872 -58.21 -13.20 28.50
CA THR A 872 -57.61 -13.57 27.22
C THR A 872 -57.69 -12.46 26.16
N ALA A 873 -58.60 -11.49 26.29
CA ALA A 873 -58.64 -10.30 25.45
C ALA A 873 -57.33 -9.47 25.52
N LEU A 874 -56.57 -9.60 26.62
CA LEU A 874 -55.26 -8.97 26.78
C LEU A 874 -54.21 -9.51 25.80
N TYR A 875 -54.38 -10.70 25.19
CA TYR A 875 -53.44 -11.17 24.16
C TYR A 875 -53.29 -10.18 22.98
N ARG A 876 -54.28 -9.31 22.76
CA ARG A 876 -54.22 -8.24 21.75
C ARG A 876 -53.11 -7.19 22.00
N ILE A 877 -52.59 -7.07 23.23
CA ILE A 877 -51.49 -6.13 23.54
C ILE A 877 -50.10 -6.77 23.43
N ARG A 878 -50.01 -8.08 23.24
CA ARG A 878 -48.74 -8.82 23.13
C ARG A 878 -47.80 -8.23 22.07
N PRO A 879 -48.25 -7.88 20.84
CA PRO A 879 -47.37 -7.28 19.85
C PRO A 879 -46.68 -6.01 20.35
N ASN A 880 -47.41 -5.14 21.06
CA ASN A 880 -46.84 -3.91 21.59
C ASN A 880 -45.79 -4.17 22.68
N CYS A 881 -46.00 -5.17 23.54
CA CYS A 881 -45.00 -5.55 24.52
C CYS A 881 -43.72 -6.05 23.84
N GLU A 882 -43.85 -6.87 22.79
CA GLU A 882 -42.69 -7.34 22.02
C GLU A 882 -41.99 -6.18 21.29
N ASP A 883 -42.76 -5.24 20.74
CA ASP A 883 -42.25 -4.06 20.06
C ASP A 883 -41.55 -3.08 21.01
N ILE A 884 -42.01 -2.93 22.27
CA ILE A 884 -41.30 -2.19 23.32
C ILE A 884 -39.94 -2.86 23.60
N GLY A 885 -39.91 -4.18 23.66
CA GLY A 885 -38.67 -4.95 23.82
C GLY A 885 -37.69 -4.71 22.67
N ARG A 886 -38.18 -4.69 21.42
CA ARG A 886 -37.36 -4.34 20.25
C ARG A 886 -36.83 -2.90 20.34
N THR A 887 -37.66 -1.94 20.74
CA THR A 887 -37.24 -0.55 20.96
C THR A 887 -36.13 -0.46 22.02
N ALA A 888 -36.24 -1.22 23.12
CA ALA A 888 -35.21 -1.24 24.16
C ALA A 888 -33.88 -1.82 23.65
N LEU A 889 -33.92 -2.88 22.84
CA LEU A 889 -32.73 -3.48 22.22
C LEU A 889 -32.08 -2.54 21.19
N ASP A 890 -32.89 -1.89 20.34
CA ASP A 890 -32.41 -0.90 19.37
C ASP A 890 -31.77 0.29 20.09
N ALA A 891 -32.40 0.78 21.18
CA ALA A 891 -31.89 1.86 22.00
C ALA A 891 -30.59 1.50 22.72
N TYR A 892 -30.45 0.26 23.19
CA TYR A 892 -29.20 -0.25 23.76
C TYR A 892 -28.07 -0.31 22.73
N ALA A 893 -28.38 -0.61 21.47
CA ALA A 893 -27.42 -0.66 20.37
C ALA A 893 -27.11 0.72 19.76
N TYR A 894 -27.85 1.76 20.13
CA TYR A 894 -27.70 3.13 19.61
C TYR A 894 -26.55 3.89 20.28
N PHE A 895 -26.23 5.08 19.76
CA PHE A 895 -25.18 5.94 20.32
C PHE A 895 -25.44 6.31 21.78
N ARG A 896 -24.37 6.44 22.56
CA ARG A 896 -24.39 7.08 23.87
C ARG A 896 -24.77 8.55 23.70
N VAL A 897 -25.58 9.05 24.62
CA VAL A 897 -26.00 10.45 24.64
C VAL A 897 -24.79 11.33 25.00
N PRO A 898 -24.46 12.36 24.21
CA PRO A 898 -23.31 13.26 24.46
C PRO A 898 -23.57 14.26 25.61
N ASP A 899 -24.25 13.83 26.69
CA ASP A 899 -24.45 14.56 27.94
C ASP A 899 -24.62 13.56 29.08
N ALA A 900 -23.84 13.69 30.15
CA ALA A 900 -23.83 12.71 31.24
C ALA A 900 -25.22 12.56 31.92
N ARG A 901 -25.95 13.67 32.11
CA ARG A 901 -27.29 13.64 32.72
C ARG A 901 -28.29 12.97 31.81
N ALA A 902 -28.33 13.34 30.53
CA ALA A 902 -29.19 12.70 29.55
C ALA A 902 -28.86 11.22 29.35
N GLN A 903 -27.58 10.84 29.39
CA GLN A 903 -27.13 9.45 29.31
C GLN A 903 -27.63 8.60 30.48
N MET A 904 -27.62 9.12 31.72
CA MET A 904 -28.21 8.42 32.87
C MET A 904 -29.72 8.21 32.69
N LEU A 905 -30.44 9.22 32.19
CA LEU A 905 -31.87 9.10 31.89
C LEU A 905 -32.13 8.07 30.77
N TRP A 906 -31.31 8.07 29.73
CA TRP A 906 -31.37 7.11 28.62
C TRP A 906 -31.15 5.67 29.08
N GLN A 907 -30.18 5.43 29.98
CA GLN A 907 -29.97 4.11 30.58
C GLN A 907 -31.19 3.64 31.38
N ARG A 908 -31.80 4.52 32.18
CA ARG A 908 -33.04 4.19 32.90
C ARG A 908 -34.18 3.89 31.94
N PHE A 909 -34.38 4.72 30.91
CA PHE A 909 -35.34 4.47 29.83
C PHE A 909 -35.19 3.06 29.23
N ILE A 910 -33.96 2.65 28.88
CA ILE A 910 -33.68 1.30 28.33
C ILE A 910 -34.05 0.21 29.36
N LEU A 911 -33.58 0.34 30.61
CA LEU A 911 -33.79 -0.66 31.65
C LEU A 911 -35.28 -0.86 31.96
N ASN A 912 -36.03 0.24 32.13
CA ASN A 912 -37.47 0.18 32.40
C ASN A 912 -38.25 -0.37 31.18
N ALA A 913 -37.89 -0.01 29.94
CA ALA A 913 -38.53 -0.59 28.75
C ALA A 913 -38.25 -2.10 28.59
N ALA A 914 -37.03 -2.54 28.92
CA ALA A 914 -36.68 -3.96 28.93
C ALA A 914 -37.43 -4.72 30.04
N ALA A 915 -37.45 -4.18 31.26
CA ALA A 915 -38.18 -4.77 32.39
C ALA A 915 -39.68 -4.87 32.10
N ALA A 916 -40.28 -3.83 31.54
CA ALA A 916 -41.66 -3.82 31.08
C ALA A 916 -41.99 -5.00 30.16
N THR A 917 -41.09 -5.30 29.22
CA THR A 917 -41.28 -6.39 28.26
C THR A 917 -41.18 -7.76 28.92
N VAL A 918 -40.21 -7.96 29.80
CA VAL A 918 -40.02 -9.22 30.54
C VAL A 918 -41.25 -9.51 31.40
N GLU A 919 -41.71 -8.53 32.16
CA GLU A 919 -42.91 -8.65 32.99
C GLU A 919 -44.17 -8.86 32.13
N CYS A 920 -44.29 -8.19 30.98
CA CYS A 920 -45.43 -8.42 30.08
C CYS A 920 -45.46 -9.86 29.55
N ARG A 921 -44.32 -10.44 29.15
CA ARG A 921 -44.23 -11.84 28.72
C ARG A 921 -44.61 -12.79 29.84
N LYS A 922 -44.05 -12.59 31.03
CA LYS A 922 -44.37 -13.38 32.22
C LYS A 922 -45.87 -13.33 32.55
N ALA A 923 -46.51 -12.16 32.39
CA ALA A 923 -47.95 -12.01 32.59
C ALA A 923 -48.76 -12.87 31.61
N PHE A 924 -48.34 -12.94 30.34
CA PHE A 924 -48.96 -13.83 29.35
C PHE A 924 -48.74 -15.32 29.66
N ASP A 925 -47.59 -15.69 30.23
CA ASP A 925 -47.31 -17.07 30.66
C ASP A 925 -48.22 -17.47 31.84
N HIS A 926 -48.41 -16.58 32.81
CA HIS A 926 -49.37 -16.78 33.89
C HIS A 926 -50.80 -16.92 33.36
N LEU A 927 -51.19 -16.10 32.38
CA LEU A 927 -52.50 -16.15 31.75
C LEU A 927 -52.72 -17.48 31.00
N GLY A 928 -51.72 -17.94 30.24
CA GLY A 928 -51.76 -19.22 29.53
C GLY A 928 -51.84 -20.43 30.45
N ALA A 929 -51.29 -20.31 31.67
CA ALA A 929 -51.36 -21.35 32.70
C ALA A 929 -52.58 -21.22 33.64
N GLY A 930 -53.56 -20.36 33.32
CA GLY A 930 -54.77 -20.18 34.13
C GLY A 930 -54.57 -19.39 35.44
N ARG A 931 -53.38 -18.87 35.72
CA ARG A 931 -53.04 -18.11 36.95
C ARG A 931 -53.41 -16.63 36.81
N SER A 932 -54.71 -16.35 36.74
CA SER A 932 -55.24 -15.01 36.44
C SER A 932 -54.83 -13.92 37.44
N LYS A 933 -54.77 -14.23 38.75
CA LYS A 933 -54.36 -13.26 39.78
C LYS A 933 -52.91 -12.81 39.59
N ASP A 934 -52.02 -13.77 39.35
CA ASP A 934 -50.61 -13.49 39.08
C ASP A 934 -50.45 -12.69 37.80
N ALA A 935 -51.15 -13.07 36.72
CA ALA A 935 -51.11 -12.36 35.45
C ALA A 935 -51.46 -10.87 35.61
N VAL A 936 -52.54 -10.56 36.35
CA VAL A 936 -52.94 -9.17 36.63
C VAL A 936 -51.89 -8.41 37.45
N ALA A 937 -51.31 -9.05 38.47
CA ALA A 937 -50.24 -8.45 39.27
C ALA A 937 -48.99 -8.14 38.42
N THR A 938 -48.59 -9.08 37.57
CA THR A 938 -47.44 -8.92 36.66
C THR A 938 -47.70 -7.87 35.58
N PHE A 939 -48.91 -7.81 34.98
CA PHE A 939 -49.28 -6.73 34.05
C PHE A 939 -49.21 -5.36 34.71
N ARG A 940 -49.64 -5.24 35.98
CA ARG A 940 -49.52 -3.97 36.72
C ARG A 940 -48.07 -3.55 36.87
N THR A 941 -47.16 -4.48 37.16
CA THR A 941 -45.71 -4.19 37.19
C THR A 941 -45.23 -3.75 35.80
N SER A 942 -45.55 -4.49 34.75
CA SER A 942 -45.21 -4.11 33.37
C SER A 942 -45.68 -2.68 33.02
N PHE A 943 -46.93 -2.32 33.31
CA PHE A 943 -47.44 -0.98 33.02
C PHE A 943 -46.77 0.12 33.84
N ARG A 944 -46.36 -0.16 35.10
CA ARG A 944 -45.55 0.78 35.89
C ARG A 944 -44.19 1.03 35.24
N GLU A 945 -43.54 -0.03 34.78
CA GLU A 945 -42.25 0.07 34.08
C GLU A 945 -42.38 0.83 32.74
N ILE A 946 -43.44 0.60 31.97
CA ILE A 946 -43.74 1.37 30.75
C ILE A 946 -43.96 2.85 31.08
N GLY A 947 -44.69 3.14 32.17
CA GLY A 947 -44.91 4.51 32.65
C GLY A 947 -43.61 5.21 33.05
N ALA A 948 -42.72 4.51 33.76
CA ALA A 948 -41.39 5.02 34.12
C ALA A 948 -40.54 5.30 32.87
N ALA A 949 -40.49 4.35 31.92
CA ALA A 949 -39.79 4.53 30.65
C ALA A 949 -40.33 5.75 29.87
N TYR A 950 -41.65 5.93 29.81
CA TYR A 950 -42.28 7.11 29.22
C TYR A 950 -41.86 8.42 29.91
N SER A 951 -41.84 8.45 31.24
CA SER A 951 -41.40 9.62 32.02
C SER A 951 -39.95 9.96 31.72
N PHE A 952 -39.06 8.96 31.69
CA PHE A 952 -37.65 9.17 31.31
C PHE A 952 -37.52 9.66 29.87
N SER A 953 -38.33 9.15 28.93
CA SER A 953 -38.33 9.65 27.55
C SER A 953 -38.61 11.15 27.48
N THR A 954 -39.54 11.66 28.29
CA THR A 954 -39.92 13.08 28.31
C THR A 954 -38.82 13.93 28.97
N ALA A 955 -38.20 13.41 30.03
CA ALA A 955 -37.08 14.07 30.70
C ALA A 955 -35.85 14.19 29.78
N ILE A 956 -35.61 13.20 28.92
CA ILE A 956 -34.54 13.24 27.91
C ILE A 956 -34.79 14.35 26.90
N ASP A 957 -36.00 14.45 26.33
CA ASP A 957 -36.35 15.54 25.40
C ASP A 957 -36.16 16.92 26.04
N SER A 958 -36.64 17.10 27.28
CA SER A 958 -36.44 18.36 28.01
C SER A 958 -34.97 18.70 28.18
N ARG A 959 -34.12 17.70 28.44
CA ARG A 959 -32.67 17.91 28.60
C ARG A 959 -32.00 18.22 27.26
N VAL A 960 -32.42 17.58 26.18
CA VAL A 960 -31.97 17.88 24.81
C VAL A 960 -32.24 19.35 24.48
N GLU A 961 -33.45 19.86 24.74
CA GLU A 961 -33.81 21.26 24.51
C GLU A 961 -33.07 22.25 25.42
N GLU A 962 -32.72 21.86 26.64
CA GLU A 962 -31.88 22.66 27.53
C GLU A 962 -30.45 22.80 26.97
N VAL A 963 -29.85 21.70 26.53
CA VAL A 963 -28.49 21.70 25.92
C VAL A 963 -28.49 22.50 24.62
N ARG A 964 -29.53 22.37 23.79
CA ARG A 964 -29.73 23.17 22.57
C ARG A 964 -29.76 24.67 22.86
N ARG A 965 -30.52 25.09 23.86
CA ARG A 965 -30.61 26.50 24.26
C ARG A 965 -29.28 27.04 24.77
N ALA A 966 -28.58 26.25 25.59
CA ALA A 966 -27.26 26.63 26.12
C ALA A 966 -26.19 26.79 25.02
N GLY A 967 -26.31 26.10 23.89
CA GLY A 967 -25.38 26.24 22.76
C GLY A 967 -25.69 27.39 21.79
N ARG A 968 -26.84 28.06 21.94
CA ARG A 968 -27.22 29.25 21.14
C ARG A 968 -26.81 30.57 21.79
N ILE A 969 -26.55 30.54 23.10
CA ILE A 969 -25.99 31.65 23.90
C ILE A 969 -24.48 31.64 23.70
#